data_AF-A0A8J7ITJ6-F1
#
_entry.id   AF-A0A8J7ITJ6-F1
#
_cell.length_a   1.000
_cell.length_b   1.000
_cell.length_c   1.000
_cell.angle_alpha   90.00
_cell.angle_beta   90.00
_cell.angle_gamma   90.00
#
_symmetry.space_group_name_H-M   'P 1'
#
loop_
_entity.id
_entity.type
_entity.pdbx_description
1 polymer ?
#
loop_
_entity_poly.entity_id
_entity_poly.type
_entity_poly.pdbx_seq_one_letter_code
_entity_poly.pdbx_strand_id
1 'polypeptide(L)'
;MADYKPFADSRVWLEGDFRWPGPAGENGPNLYQAIVHEGLSKLTETTLLLRSGTEHVDLKSLLGQSVRVHLMAQDDSQRVFSGMCISAESLGYRDGLHNYVLELRPWLWRLTLTRDCRIFQEMTAVEIIKKIFSDGGFADYESKLKETYAKRTYCVQYRESDYDFICRLMEEEGIYFFFHNTPNGSGVEKLILCDRTSAHAAVPGHGTIPYNARHSAEGAGTSREDHIAEWTELDNATAGKVLLSDYDFMNPTGDLLVNHSVPGGHKHDAAERFDYPGHHRVADDHPASTDLGEKRAQVRIQAEAVRQDQFRAASNVRALAVGQTFKLKDHPDYHFNEDYLVISASHYLQDMNYYKASEGRRDLVALSEPFPETMAKDAYACTFHAIGKLVPFRAPLVTPWPEIAGLQTATVVGPNDEEIYTDDEGRIKVKFHWDRNPATKKPEELTCWVRVVTPWSGTDWGMVALPRTGQEVVVQFEEGDPDRPICTGMLYNKPKKPAYKFPDDKTQLGIRTKSSPKGGETDYNELMFEDKKGSELMRVQAQKDHIALVKDRSVVTIGLDKHEMVETFKGNSEIKEDVKDGSLWEVIKANVTRIINEGNHEFTIKKGDEKLKLETGSQTLEIKKDKTQTIEGKHTKTITGNDATTVKTGDMTIDVKAGKVTMKAMQSIELKVGQSSIKLEPTKITIKSMNIDAKADLKADFSGLMTNIKASAILVLKGALTKIN
;
A
#
# COMPACT_ATOMS: atom_id res chain seq x y z
N MET A 1 -30.14 -41.24 7.04
CA MET A 1 -28.97 -42.12 6.87
C MET A 1 -29.46 -43.56 6.90
N ALA A 2 -28.79 -44.47 6.19
CA ALA A 2 -29.01 -45.91 6.29
C ALA A 2 -28.19 -46.46 7.47
N ASP A 3 -28.78 -47.36 8.25
CA ASP A 3 -28.16 -48.00 9.40
C ASP A 3 -27.66 -49.41 9.03
N TYR A 4 -26.39 -49.68 9.31
CA TYR A 4 -25.68 -50.91 8.94
C TYR A 4 -25.16 -51.61 10.18
N LYS A 5 -26.11 -52.10 10.99
CA LYS A 5 -25.81 -52.93 12.17
C LYS A 5 -25.62 -54.40 11.77
N PRO A 6 -24.43 -55.01 12.00
CA PRO A 6 -24.16 -56.40 11.59
C PRO A 6 -25.08 -57.41 12.30
N PHE A 7 -25.24 -57.27 13.61
CA PHE A 7 -26.07 -58.12 14.47
C PHE A 7 -26.79 -57.29 15.54
N ALA A 8 -27.84 -57.83 16.15
CA ALA A 8 -28.63 -57.11 17.15
C ALA A 8 -27.80 -56.69 18.38
N ASP A 9 -26.80 -57.48 18.75
CA ASP A 9 -25.88 -57.31 19.88
C ASP A 9 -24.55 -56.62 19.52
N SER A 10 -24.37 -56.18 18.26
CA SER A 10 -23.16 -55.45 17.86
C SER A 10 -23.00 -54.18 18.69
N ARG A 11 -21.80 -54.02 19.26
CA ARG A 11 -21.40 -52.85 20.06
C ARG A 11 -20.76 -51.74 19.24
N VAL A 12 -20.43 -52.04 17.98
CA VAL A 12 -19.92 -51.07 17.00
C VAL A 12 -20.67 -51.29 15.69
N TRP A 13 -21.09 -50.21 15.03
CA TRP A 13 -21.72 -50.29 13.71
C TRP A 13 -21.60 -48.98 12.94
N LEU A 14 -22.01 -48.99 11.67
CA LEU A 14 -21.98 -47.83 10.80
C LEU A 14 -23.38 -47.32 10.50
N GLU A 15 -23.49 -46.00 10.38
CA GLU A 15 -24.64 -45.31 9.82
C GLU A 15 -24.12 -44.30 8.79
N GLY A 16 -24.80 -44.11 7.65
CA GLY A 16 -24.33 -43.11 6.69
C GLY A 16 -25.30 -42.74 5.59
N ASP A 17 -24.91 -41.75 4.80
CA ASP A 17 -25.73 -41.17 3.72
C ASP A 17 -25.59 -41.96 2.43
N PHE A 18 -24.60 -42.85 2.38
CA PHE A 18 -24.29 -43.73 1.28
C PHE A 18 -25.22 -44.95 1.26
N ARG A 19 -25.39 -45.53 0.07
CA ARG A 19 -26.06 -46.81 -0.11
C ARG A 19 -25.03 -47.90 -0.36
N TRP A 20 -24.91 -48.81 0.60
CA TRP A 20 -24.20 -50.06 0.36
C TRP A 20 -25.09 -51.05 -0.40
N PRO A 21 -24.60 -51.68 -1.46
CA PRO A 21 -25.32 -52.74 -2.16
C PRO A 21 -25.39 -54.00 -1.28
N GLY A 22 -26.57 -54.63 -1.23
CA GLY A 22 -26.82 -55.83 -0.43
C GLY A 22 -27.65 -55.58 0.84
N PRO A 23 -28.30 -56.62 1.41
CA PRO A 23 -29.03 -56.49 2.67
C PRO A 23 -28.08 -56.25 3.85
N ALA A 24 -28.58 -55.60 4.91
CA ALA A 24 -27.86 -55.50 6.18
C ALA A 24 -27.52 -56.89 6.75
N GLY A 25 -26.52 -56.96 7.64
CA GLY A 25 -25.92 -58.21 8.11
C GLY A 25 -24.61 -58.52 7.37
N GLU A 26 -24.31 -59.80 7.12
CA GLU A 26 -23.02 -60.23 6.53
C GLU A 26 -22.72 -59.63 5.14
N ASN A 27 -23.74 -59.23 4.38
CA ASN A 27 -23.62 -58.61 3.06
C ASN A 27 -23.48 -57.08 3.09
N GLY A 28 -23.62 -56.45 4.26
CA GLY A 28 -23.45 -55.02 4.47
C GLY A 28 -21.98 -54.61 4.72
N PRO A 29 -21.73 -53.30 4.91
CA PRO A 29 -20.41 -52.78 5.26
C PRO A 29 -20.12 -53.03 6.74
N ASN A 30 -19.61 -54.22 7.06
CA ASN A 30 -19.31 -54.59 8.44
C ASN A 30 -17.96 -54.02 8.84
N LEU A 31 -17.95 -53.12 9.83
CA LEU A 31 -16.74 -52.59 10.42
C LEU A 31 -16.04 -53.68 11.25
N TYR A 32 -14.77 -53.96 10.97
CA TYR A 32 -13.99 -54.87 11.81
C TYR A 32 -12.84 -54.19 12.55
N GLN A 33 -12.30 -53.08 12.02
CA GLN A 33 -11.34 -52.22 12.72
C GLN A 33 -11.58 -50.75 12.38
N ALA A 34 -11.44 -49.86 13.36
CA ALA A 34 -11.33 -48.42 13.14
C ALA A 34 -10.18 -47.83 13.94
N ILE A 35 -9.50 -46.85 13.35
CA ILE A 35 -8.53 -46.00 14.03
C ILE A 35 -9.02 -44.57 13.89
N VAL A 36 -9.12 -43.85 15.00
CA VAL A 36 -9.57 -42.44 15.02
C VAL A 36 -8.55 -41.59 15.75
N HIS A 37 -8.03 -40.56 15.10
CA HIS A 37 -7.16 -39.55 15.71
C HIS A 37 -7.92 -38.22 15.84
N GLU A 38 -8.03 -37.72 17.06
CA GLU A 38 -8.65 -36.44 17.41
C GLU A 38 -7.60 -35.53 18.06
N GLY A 39 -7.74 -34.21 17.89
CA GLY A 39 -6.87 -33.24 18.56
C GLY A 39 -7.46 -31.83 18.56
N LEU A 40 -7.14 -31.05 19.60
CA LEU A 40 -7.45 -29.62 19.61
C LEU A 40 -6.72 -28.94 18.45
N SER A 41 -7.46 -28.14 17.68
CA SER A 41 -7.01 -27.52 16.44
C SER A 41 -6.45 -28.49 15.40
N LYS A 42 -6.92 -29.74 15.38
CA LYS A 42 -6.59 -30.72 14.35
C LYS A 42 -7.86 -31.25 13.70
N LEU A 43 -7.78 -31.54 12.40
CA LEU A 43 -8.83 -32.25 11.70
C LEU A 43 -8.86 -33.70 12.20
N THR A 44 -10.03 -34.18 12.62
CA THR A 44 -10.21 -35.59 12.98
C THR A 44 -9.87 -36.47 11.78
N GLU A 45 -9.09 -37.52 12.01
CA GLU A 45 -8.76 -38.52 11.00
C GLU A 45 -9.37 -39.85 11.42
N THR A 46 -10.21 -40.45 10.58
CA THR A 46 -10.83 -41.74 10.87
C THR A 46 -10.56 -42.71 9.74
N THR A 47 -9.88 -43.81 10.04
CA THR A 47 -9.65 -44.90 9.09
C THR A 47 -10.53 -46.07 9.47
N LEU A 48 -11.37 -46.51 8.53
CA LEU A 48 -12.29 -47.64 8.70
C LEU A 48 -11.86 -48.80 7.83
N LEU A 49 -11.73 -49.98 8.42
CA LEU A 49 -11.53 -51.22 7.69
C LEU A 49 -12.83 -52.03 7.72
N LEU A 50 -13.40 -52.19 6.54
CA LEU A 50 -14.73 -52.76 6.34
C LEU A 50 -14.62 -54.07 5.57
N ARG A 51 -15.60 -54.94 5.78
CA ARG A 51 -15.77 -56.17 5.02
C ARG A 51 -17.23 -56.41 4.67
N SER A 52 -17.47 -57.01 3.51
CA SER A 52 -18.80 -57.18 2.94
C SER A 52 -18.89 -58.49 2.15
N GLY A 53 -20.00 -59.20 2.29
CA GLY A 53 -20.34 -60.35 1.43
C GLY A 53 -20.76 -59.94 0.01
N THR A 54 -21.07 -58.66 -0.23
CA THR A 54 -21.43 -58.15 -1.56
C THR A 54 -20.20 -57.86 -2.43
N GLU A 55 -20.25 -58.29 -3.69
CA GLU A 55 -19.09 -58.39 -4.60
C GLU A 55 -18.58 -57.08 -5.21
N HIS A 56 -19.44 -56.06 -5.32
CA HIS A 56 -19.10 -54.81 -5.97
C HIS A 56 -19.76 -53.61 -5.30
N VAL A 57 -18.93 -52.62 -4.93
CA VAL A 57 -19.35 -51.32 -4.41
C VAL A 57 -18.71 -50.26 -5.30
N ASP A 58 -19.51 -49.36 -5.86
CA ASP A 58 -18.97 -48.20 -6.58
C ASP A 58 -18.33 -47.24 -5.58
N LEU A 59 -17.01 -47.27 -5.48
CA LEU A 59 -16.24 -46.45 -4.53
C LEU A 59 -16.50 -44.95 -4.74
N LYS A 60 -16.78 -44.50 -5.98
CA LYS A 60 -17.08 -43.09 -6.26
C LYS A 60 -18.37 -42.64 -5.59
N SER A 61 -19.33 -43.55 -5.42
CA SER A 61 -20.59 -43.26 -4.74
C SER A 61 -20.42 -43.05 -3.23
N LEU A 62 -19.29 -43.49 -2.66
CA LEU A 62 -18.96 -43.31 -1.23
C LEU A 62 -18.30 -41.96 -0.96
N LEU A 63 -17.55 -41.41 -1.93
CA LEU A 63 -16.83 -40.15 -1.77
C LEU A 63 -17.80 -38.99 -1.51
N GLY A 64 -17.50 -38.17 -0.51
CA GLY A 64 -18.31 -37.03 -0.08
C GLY A 64 -19.53 -37.39 0.77
N GLN A 65 -19.81 -38.67 1.01
CA GLN A 65 -20.93 -39.11 1.85
C GLN A 65 -20.54 -39.04 3.34
N SER A 66 -21.50 -38.69 4.19
CA SER A 66 -21.30 -38.73 5.64
C SER A 66 -21.38 -40.16 6.17
N VAL A 67 -20.49 -40.48 7.09
CA VAL A 67 -20.40 -41.77 7.78
C VAL A 67 -20.28 -41.52 9.28
N ARG A 68 -21.02 -42.28 10.06
CA ARG A 68 -21.03 -42.31 11.52
C ARG A 68 -20.65 -43.71 11.99
N VAL A 69 -19.62 -43.78 12.82
CA VAL A 69 -19.21 -44.98 13.55
C VAL A 69 -19.79 -44.88 14.94
N HIS A 70 -20.74 -45.74 15.24
CA HIS A 70 -21.35 -45.83 16.56
C HIS A 70 -20.57 -46.81 17.42
N LEU A 71 -20.35 -46.43 18.68
CA LEU A 71 -19.68 -47.22 19.70
C LEU A 71 -20.55 -47.20 20.98
N MET A 72 -20.94 -48.38 21.44
CA MET A 72 -21.68 -48.53 22.68
C MET A 72 -20.73 -48.52 23.88
N ALA A 73 -20.91 -47.56 24.79
CA ALA A 73 -20.18 -47.45 26.05
C ALA A 73 -20.65 -48.51 27.07
N GLN A 74 -20.05 -48.53 28.28
CA GLN A 74 -20.39 -49.53 29.31
C GLN A 74 -21.79 -49.32 29.89
N ASP A 75 -22.20 -48.06 30.00
CA ASP A 75 -23.45 -47.59 30.58
C ASP A 75 -24.60 -47.54 29.54
N ASP A 76 -24.45 -48.27 28.43
CA ASP A 76 -25.34 -48.26 27.27
C ASP A 76 -25.52 -46.87 26.60
N SER A 77 -24.68 -45.89 26.96
CA SER A 77 -24.61 -44.63 26.21
C SER A 77 -23.92 -44.86 24.86
N GLN A 78 -24.30 -44.06 23.86
CA GLN A 78 -23.70 -44.10 22.53
C GLN A 78 -22.66 -43.00 22.37
N ARG A 79 -21.48 -43.38 21.88
CA ARG A 79 -20.51 -42.46 21.29
C ARG A 79 -20.55 -42.61 19.79
N VAL A 80 -20.37 -41.49 19.09
CA VAL A 80 -20.29 -41.47 17.64
C VAL A 80 -19.02 -40.77 17.20
N PHE A 81 -18.33 -41.37 16.23
CA PHE A 81 -17.31 -40.73 15.42
C PHE A 81 -17.89 -40.46 14.05
N SER A 82 -17.80 -39.22 13.60
CA SER A 82 -18.45 -38.79 12.37
C SER A 82 -17.41 -38.24 11.41
N GLY A 83 -17.68 -38.39 10.11
CA GLY A 83 -16.87 -37.74 9.10
C GLY A 83 -17.42 -37.96 7.71
N MET A 84 -16.94 -37.15 6.78
CA MET A 84 -17.19 -37.29 5.36
C MET A 84 -16.12 -38.20 4.74
N CYS A 85 -16.53 -39.19 3.94
CA CYS A 85 -15.61 -40.09 3.26
C CYS A 85 -14.82 -39.34 2.18
N ILE A 86 -13.50 -39.23 2.35
CA ILE A 86 -12.60 -38.54 1.41
C ILE A 86 -11.80 -39.49 0.52
N SER A 87 -11.63 -40.73 0.97
CA SER A 87 -10.88 -41.78 0.28
C SER A 87 -11.58 -43.11 0.50
N ALA A 88 -11.60 -43.95 -0.54
CA ALA A 88 -12.16 -45.28 -0.50
C ALA A 88 -11.29 -46.22 -1.34
N GLU A 89 -10.80 -47.30 -0.73
CA GLU A 89 -9.98 -48.33 -1.36
C GLU A 89 -10.71 -49.68 -1.30
N SER A 90 -10.65 -50.47 -2.38
CA SER A 90 -11.05 -51.88 -2.37
C SER A 90 -9.81 -52.76 -2.33
N LEU A 91 -9.70 -53.57 -1.28
CA LEU A 91 -8.60 -54.52 -1.08
C LEU A 91 -8.84 -55.87 -1.78
N GLY A 92 -9.96 -55.99 -2.51
CA GLY A 92 -10.39 -57.21 -3.17
C GLY A 92 -10.98 -58.24 -2.21
N TYR A 93 -11.14 -59.47 -2.71
CA TYR A 93 -11.69 -60.59 -1.95
C TYR A 93 -10.60 -61.24 -1.08
N ARG A 94 -10.79 -61.24 0.25
CA ARG A 94 -9.87 -61.82 1.25
C ARG A 94 -10.67 -62.46 2.37
N ASP A 95 -10.19 -63.60 2.87
CA ASP A 95 -10.80 -64.31 4.02
C ASP A 95 -12.32 -64.59 3.84
N GLY A 96 -12.76 -64.80 2.60
CA GLY A 96 -14.16 -65.08 2.27
C GLY A 96 -15.06 -63.86 2.04
N LEU A 97 -14.54 -62.63 2.14
CA LEU A 97 -15.31 -61.39 2.02
C LEU A 97 -14.57 -60.33 1.17
N HIS A 98 -15.30 -59.34 0.65
CA HIS A 98 -14.73 -58.17 0.01
C HIS A 98 -14.32 -57.15 1.07
N ASN A 99 -13.06 -56.71 1.04
CA ASN A 99 -12.50 -55.82 2.05
C ASN A 99 -12.31 -54.41 1.49
N TYR A 100 -12.55 -53.39 2.32
CA TYR A 100 -12.48 -51.98 1.94
C TYR A 100 -11.79 -51.17 3.03
N VAL A 101 -11.14 -50.08 2.63
CA VAL A 101 -10.66 -49.04 3.55
C VAL A 101 -11.35 -47.73 3.19
N LEU A 102 -11.95 -47.07 4.18
CA LEU A 102 -12.48 -45.73 4.03
C LEU A 102 -11.70 -44.77 4.94
N GLU A 103 -11.38 -43.59 4.43
CA GLU A 103 -10.88 -42.49 5.24
C GLU A 103 -11.95 -41.41 5.37
N LEU A 104 -12.25 -41.03 6.60
CA LEU A 104 -13.20 -39.98 6.92
C LEU A 104 -12.47 -38.77 7.50
N ARG A 105 -12.96 -37.59 7.13
CA ARG A 105 -12.51 -36.29 7.65
C ARG A 105 -13.70 -35.42 8.03
N PRO A 106 -13.55 -34.49 8.99
CA PRO A 106 -14.60 -33.55 9.32
C PRO A 106 -14.95 -32.64 8.14
N TRP A 107 -16.11 -32.01 8.17
CA TRP A 107 -16.54 -31.12 7.07
C TRP A 107 -15.55 -29.99 6.79
N LEU A 108 -14.81 -29.56 7.83
CA LEU A 108 -13.81 -28.49 7.78
C LEU A 108 -12.66 -28.82 6.81
N TRP A 109 -12.36 -30.10 6.60
CA TRP A 109 -11.34 -30.55 5.65
C TRP A 109 -11.63 -30.08 4.22
N ARG A 110 -12.90 -29.86 3.85
CA ARG A 110 -13.21 -29.35 2.50
C ARG A 110 -12.55 -28.00 2.19
N LEU A 111 -12.24 -27.21 3.21
CA LEU A 111 -11.53 -25.95 3.07
C LEU A 111 -10.06 -26.14 2.64
N THR A 112 -9.50 -27.35 2.70
CA THR A 112 -8.16 -27.66 2.16
C THR A 112 -8.18 -27.87 0.64
N LEU A 113 -9.36 -28.09 0.04
CA LEU A 113 -9.50 -28.33 -1.40
C LEU A 113 -9.53 -27.04 -2.22
N THR A 114 -9.79 -25.91 -1.59
CA THR A 114 -9.85 -24.59 -2.22
C THR A 114 -8.58 -23.81 -1.92
N ARG A 115 -8.16 -22.95 -2.84
CA ARG A 115 -7.07 -21.96 -2.65
C ARG A 115 -7.48 -20.67 -3.35
N ASP A 116 -7.22 -19.53 -2.72
CA ASP A 116 -7.68 -18.24 -3.23
C ASP A 116 -6.75 -17.07 -2.92
N CYS A 117 -7.01 -15.93 -3.56
CA CYS A 117 -6.50 -14.62 -3.17
C CYS A 117 -7.68 -13.67 -2.91
N ARG A 118 -7.89 -13.27 -1.65
CA ARG A 118 -9.03 -12.45 -1.22
C ARG A 118 -8.61 -11.39 -0.21
N ILE A 119 -9.27 -10.25 -0.27
CA ILE A 119 -9.10 -9.13 0.66
C ILE A 119 -10.32 -9.05 1.57
N PHE A 120 -10.07 -8.97 2.87
CA PHE A 120 -11.06 -8.73 3.93
C PHE A 120 -10.71 -7.41 4.62
N GLN A 121 -11.71 -6.57 4.87
CA GLN A 121 -11.53 -5.24 5.45
C GLN A 121 -12.56 -4.97 6.52
N GLU A 122 -12.14 -4.25 7.55
CA GLU A 122 -12.99 -3.84 8.67
C GLU A 122 -13.68 -5.00 9.40
N MET A 123 -13.01 -6.16 9.43
CA MET A 123 -13.51 -7.40 10.00
C MET A 123 -12.54 -7.94 11.05
N THR A 124 -13.08 -8.47 12.14
CA THR A 124 -12.33 -9.28 13.10
C THR A 124 -11.97 -10.64 12.49
N ALA A 125 -10.96 -11.31 13.04
CA ALA A 125 -10.62 -12.68 12.64
C ALA A 125 -11.83 -13.63 12.70
N VAL A 126 -12.67 -13.49 13.73
CA VAL A 126 -13.89 -14.30 13.91
C VAL A 126 -14.92 -14.03 12.80
N GLU A 127 -15.12 -12.77 12.41
CA GLU A 127 -16.02 -12.43 11.31
C GLU A 127 -15.51 -12.98 9.97
N ILE A 128 -14.19 -12.94 9.74
CA ILE A 128 -13.56 -13.51 8.54
C ILE A 128 -13.78 -15.02 8.50
N ILE A 129 -13.49 -15.74 9.59
CA ILE A 129 -13.68 -17.20 9.71
C ILE A 129 -15.15 -17.57 9.43
N LYS A 130 -16.11 -16.88 10.07
CA LYS A 130 -17.54 -17.11 9.85
C LYS A 130 -17.97 -16.81 8.41
N LYS A 131 -17.40 -15.78 7.79
CA LYS A 131 -17.66 -15.47 6.39
C LYS A 131 -17.18 -16.58 5.46
N ILE A 132 -15.99 -17.14 5.69
CA ILE A 132 -15.47 -18.29 4.92
C ILE A 132 -16.38 -19.50 5.06
N PHE A 133 -16.84 -19.80 6.28
CA PHE A 133 -17.80 -20.87 6.51
C PHE A 133 -19.11 -20.63 5.75
N SER A 134 -19.66 -19.43 5.83
CA SER A 134 -20.89 -19.07 5.13
C SER A 134 -20.75 -19.13 3.61
N ASP A 135 -19.66 -18.61 3.05
CA ASP A 135 -19.39 -18.62 1.60
C ASP A 135 -19.23 -20.06 1.08
N GLY A 136 -18.70 -20.97 1.91
CA GLY A 136 -18.62 -22.41 1.64
C GLY A 136 -19.92 -23.19 1.88
N GLY A 137 -20.97 -22.55 2.42
CA GLY A 137 -22.24 -23.19 2.75
C GLY A 137 -22.22 -24.05 4.02
N PHE A 138 -21.32 -23.76 4.96
CA PHE A 138 -21.16 -24.50 6.21
C PHE A 138 -21.85 -23.80 7.38
N ALA A 139 -22.70 -24.54 8.09
CA ALA A 139 -23.46 -24.05 9.24
C ALA A 139 -23.26 -24.92 10.51
N ASP A 140 -22.57 -26.06 10.40
CA ASP A 140 -22.36 -27.01 11.50
C ASP A 140 -21.18 -26.58 12.40
N TYR A 141 -21.30 -25.39 12.98
CA TYR A 141 -20.35 -24.86 13.96
C TYR A 141 -21.04 -24.08 15.09
N GLU A 142 -20.37 -23.99 16.24
CA GLU A 142 -20.78 -23.22 17.39
C GLU A 142 -19.61 -22.38 17.91
N SER A 143 -19.87 -21.11 18.22
CA SER A 143 -18.87 -20.21 18.77
C SER A 143 -19.04 -20.08 20.28
N LYS A 144 -18.12 -20.66 21.06
CA LYS A 144 -18.06 -20.53 22.53
C LYS A 144 -16.99 -19.53 23.00
N LEU A 145 -16.53 -18.67 22.10
CA LEU A 145 -15.56 -17.60 22.36
C LEU A 145 -16.05 -16.65 23.45
N LYS A 146 -15.15 -16.22 24.33
CA LYS A 146 -15.40 -15.29 25.44
C LYS A 146 -14.58 -14.01 25.35
N GLU A 147 -13.53 -14.00 24.55
CA GLU A 147 -12.69 -12.83 24.34
C GLU A 147 -13.27 -11.90 23.26
N THR A 148 -12.72 -10.69 23.23
CA THR A 148 -12.91 -9.73 22.14
C THR A 148 -11.71 -9.73 21.21
N TYR A 149 -11.95 -9.47 19.93
CA TYR A 149 -10.95 -9.54 18.87
C TYR A 149 -10.87 -8.20 18.16
N ALA A 150 -9.65 -7.74 17.88
CA ALA A 150 -9.45 -6.48 17.16
C ALA A 150 -9.97 -6.60 15.72
N LYS A 151 -10.54 -5.51 15.20
CA LYS A 151 -10.87 -5.42 13.78
C LYS A 151 -9.59 -5.25 12.97
N ARG A 152 -9.52 -5.88 11.81
CA ARG A 152 -8.44 -5.70 10.86
C ARG A 152 -8.91 -4.76 9.78
N THR A 153 -8.22 -3.64 9.59
CA THR A 153 -8.50 -2.74 8.46
C THR A 153 -8.21 -3.40 7.12
N TYR A 154 -7.21 -4.28 7.09
CA TYR A 154 -6.79 -5.01 5.91
C TYR A 154 -6.24 -6.37 6.31
N CYS A 155 -6.78 -7.43 5.69
CA CYS A 155 -6.33 -8.80 5.87
C CYS A 155 -6.50 -9.56 4.56
N VAL A 156 -5.44 -10.20 4.10
CA VAL A 156 -5.34 -10.83 2.80
C VAL A 156 -5.13 -12.32 2.99
N GLN A 157 -6.01 -13.10 2.38
CA GLN A 157 -5.71 -14.48 2.05
C GLN A 157 -4.91 -14.47 0.75
N TYR A 158 -3.69 -15.01 0.74
CA TYR A 158 -2.84 -14.96 -0.46
C TYR A 158 -2.26 -16.34 -0.80
N ARG A 159 -2.78 -16.95 -1.88
CA ARG A 159 -2.31 -18.23 -2.44
C ARG A 159 -2.29 -19.39 -1.45
N GLU A 160 -3.08 -19.32 -0.39
CA GLU A 160 -3.22 -20.34 0.65
C GLU A 160 -4.61 -20.98 0.58
N SER A 161 -4.80 -22.13 1.23
CA SER A 161 -6.12 -22.74 1.30
C SER A 161 -7.05 -21.98 2.24
N ASP A 162 -8.36 -22.19 2.12
CA ASP A 162 -9.30 -21.58 3.09
C ASP A 162 -9.05 -22.13 4.50
N TYR A 163 -8.60 -23.39 4.60
CA TYR A 163 -8.24 -24.03 5.86
C TYR A 163 -6.99 -23.40 6.48
N ASP A 164 -5.91 -23.23 5.72
CA ASP A 164 -4.68 -22.62 6.22
C ASP A 164 -4.94 -21.18 6.66
N PHE A 165 -5.73 -20.42 5.88
CA PHE A 165 -6.08 -19.05 6.19
C PHE A 165 -6.80 -18.91 7.54
N ILE A 166 -7.84 -19.72 7.78
CA ILE A 166 -8.51 -19.68 9.08
C ILE A 166 -7.62 -20.20 10.22
N CYS A 167 -6.76 -21.20 9.97
CA CYS A 167 -5.89 -21.76 11.00
C CYS A 167 -4.87 -20.74 11.47
N ARG A 168 -4.15 -20.06 10.57
CA ARG A 168 -3.20 -19.01 10.99
C ARG A 168 -3.87 -17.85 11.73
N LEU A 169 -5.09 -17.48 11.34
CA LEU A 169 -5.87 -16.45 12.04
C LEU A 169 -6.30 -16.92 13.45
N MET A 170 -6.72 -18.18 13.57
CA MET A 170 -7.07 -18.77 14.86
C MET A 170 -5.84 -18.88 15.78
N GLU A 171 -4.72 -19.40 15.26
CA GLU A 171 -3.45 -19.52 15.96
C GLU A 171 -2.92 -18.16 16.45
N GLU A 172 -2.98 -17.13 15.63
CA GLU A 172 -2.54 -15.77 15.98
C GLU A 172 -3.39 -15.13 17.09
N GLU A 173 -4.71 -15.32 17.03
CA GLU A 173 -5.66 -14.75 18.00
C GLU A 173 -5.88 -15.61 19.24
N GLY A 174 -5.28 -16.81 19.29
CA GLY A 174 -5.42 -17.76 20.39
C GLY A 174 -6.74 -18.53 20.39
N ILE A 175 -7.44 -18.53 19.27
CA ILE A 175 -8.62 -19.36 19.02
C ILE A 175 -8.16 -20.77 18.68
N TYR A 176 -8.88 -21.75 19.18
CA TYR A 176 -8.70 -23.15 18.81
C TYR A 176 -10.07 -23.79 18.62
N PHE A 177 -10.07 -25.01 18.06
CA PHE A 177 -11.31 -25.71 17.80
C PHE A 177 -11.23 -27.20 18.14
N PHE A 178 -12.39 -27.82 18.28
CA PHE A 178 -12.54 -29.28 18.34
C PHE A 178 -13.89 -29.68 17.77
N PHE A 179 -14.08 -30.97 17.53
CA PHE A 179 -15.31 -31.50 16.98
C PHE A 179 -16.18 -32.14 18.06
N HIS A 180 -17.47 -31.89 18.01
CA HIS A 180 -18.46 -32.47 18.90
C HIS A 180 -19.51 -33.24 18.10
N ASN A 181 -19.62 -34.54 18.38
CA ASN A 181 -20.58 -35.43 17.76
C ASN A 181 -21.79 -35.64 18.67
N THR A 182 -22.99 -35.55 18.10
CA THR A 182 -24.24 -35.88 18.80
C THR A 182 -24.77 -37.21 18.28
N PRO A 183 -25.09 -38.19 19.15
CA PRO A 183 -25.61 -39.49 18.72
C PRO A 183 -26.93 -39.40 17.93
N ASN A 184 -27.80 -38.45 18.32
CA ASN A 184 -29.13 -38.27 17.77
C ASN A 184 -29.27 -36.86 17.15
N GLY A 185 -29.42 -36.76 15.83
CA GLY A 185 -29.61 -35.50 15.12
C GLY A 185 -29.33 -35.57 13.62
N SER A 186 -29.75 -34.55 12.87
CA SER A 186 -29.44 -34.40 11.44
C SER A 186 -28.05 -33.80 11.17
N GLY A 187 -27.39 -33.25 12.20
CA GLY A 187 -26.02 -32.76 12.14
C GLY A 187 -25.05 -33.87 12.53
N VAL A 188 -24.17 -34.24 11.61
CA VAL A 188 -23.26 -35.39 11.76
C VAL A 188 -22.15 -35.07 12.78
N GLU A 189 -21.64 -33.84 12.75
CA GLU A 189 -20.52 -33.35 13.56
C GLU A 189 -20.55 -31.82 13.61
N LYS A 190 -20.30 -31.21 14.77
CA LYS A 190 -20.19 -29.75 14.94
C LYS A 190 -18.78 -29.31 15.27
N LEU A 191 -18.30 -28.26 14.61
CA LEU A 191 -17.06 -27.56 14.98
C LEU A 191 -17.32 -26.60 16.15
N ILE A 192 -16.59 -26.72 17.24
CA ILE A 192 -16.69 -25.82 18.38
C ILE A 192 -15.48 -24.87 18.37
N LEU A 193 -15.71 -23.57 18.23
CA LEU A 193 -14.68 -22.54 18.38
C LEU A 193 -14.57 -22.11 19.85
N CYS A 194 -13.36 -22.07 20.39
CA CYS A 194 -13.10 -21.78 21.80
C CYS A 194 -11.79 -21.00 22.01
N ASP A 195 -11.74 -20.24 23.09
CA ASP A 195 -10.58 -19.45 23.53
C ASP A 195 -10.31 -19.58 25.05
N ARG A 196 -11.19 -20.30 25.77
CA ARG A 196 -11.14 -20.47 27.23
C ARG A 196 -11.60 -21.85 27.66
N THR A 197 -11.11 -22.27 28.83
CA THR A 197 -11.42 -23.56 29.45
C THR A 197 -12.92 -23.75 29.75
N SER A 198 -13.66 -22.66 29.94
CA SER A 198 -15.12 -22.68 30.14
C SER A 198 -15.93 -23.22 28.96
N ALA A 199 -15.32 -23.36 27.78
CA ALA A 199 -15.97 -23.96 26.62
C ALA A 199 -16.03 -25.51 26.67
N HIS A 200 -15.24 -26.12 27.56
CA HIS A 200 -15.12 -27.57 27.72
C HIS A 200 -16.12 -28.12 28.75
N ALA A 201 -16.54 -29.37 28.55
CA ALA A 201 -17.45 -30.09 29.44
C ALA A 201 -16.78 -31.36 29.99
N ALA A 202 -17.30 -31.90 31.09
CA ALA A 202 -16.82 -33.16 31.63
C ALA A 202 -17.15 -34.34 30.69
N VAL A 203 -16.33 -35.40 30.70
CA VAL A 203 -16.64 -36.64 29.97
C VAL A 203 -18.01 -37.17 30.44
N PRO A 204 -18.99 -37.39 29.52
CA PRO A 204 -20.31 -37.88 29.88
C PRO A 204 -20.23 -39.20 30.65
N GLY A 205 -20.93 -39.28 31.79
CA GLY A 205 -20.91 -40.46 32.68
C GLY A 205 -19.58 -40.69 33.42
N HIS A 206 -18.52 -39.95 33.09
CA HIS A 206 -17.13 -40.20 33.51
C HIS A 206 -16.41 -38.92 33.93
N GLY A 207 -17.11 -38.00 34.61
CA GLY A 207 -16.49 -36.77 35.12
C GLY A 207 -15.37 -37.03 36.14
N THR A 208 -15.31 -38.23 36.71
CA THR A 208 -14.19 -38.73 37.51
C THR A 208 -13.85 -40.14 37.07
N ILE A 209 -12.58 -40.39 36.74
CA ILE A 209 -12.11 -41.64 36.14
C ILE A 209 -11.07 -42.28 37.09
N PRO A 210 -11.26 -43.55 37.52
CA PRO A 210 -10.27 -44.24 38.33
C PRO A 210 -9.02 -44.60 37.53
N TYR A 211 -7.87 -44.52 38.18
CA TYR A 211 -6.65 -45.17 37.75
C TYR A 211 -6.63 -46.62 38.24
N ASN A 212 -6.38 -47.57 37.34
CA ASN A 212 -6.21 -48.97 37.68
C ASN A 212 -5.18 -49.60 36.74
N ALA A 213 -3.96 -49.81 37.24
CA ALA A 213 -2.86 -50.33 36.44
C ALA A 213 -3.18 -51.71 35.84
N ARG A 214 -2.84 -51.92 34.56
CA ARG A 214 -2.91 -53.25 33.94
C ARG A 214 -1.95 -54.20 34.68
N HIS A 215 -2.47 -55.10 35.51
CA HIS A 215 -1.67 -56.13 36.15
C HIS A 215 -1.35 -57.25 35.16
N SER A 216 -0.05 -57.56 35.01
CA SER A 216 0.47 -58.58 34.08
C SER A 216 0.35 -60.02 34.58
N ALA A 217 -0.34 -60.27 35.70
CA ALA A 217 -0.45 -61.61 36.25
C ALA A 217 -1.50 -62.42 35.46
N GLU A 218 -1.12 -63.58 34.93
CA GLU A 218 -2.05 -64.56 34.38
C GLU A 218 -3.14 -64.86 35.42
N GLY A 219 -4.39 -64.49 35.11
CA GLY A 219 -5.54 -64.66 36.00
C GLY A 219 -5.98 -63.41 36.78
N ALA A 220 -5.23 -62.30 36.74
CA ALA A 220 -5.78 -61.00 37.11
C ALA A 220 -6.79 -60.60 36.02
N GLY A 221 -8.09 -60.79 36.30
CA GLY A 221 -9.13 -60.43 35.36
C GLY A 221 -8.95 -59.00 34.87
N THR A 222 -9.04 -58.77 33.55
CA THR A 222 -9.17 -57.43 33.01
C THR A 222 -10.30 -56.73 33.76
N SER A 223 -10.02 -55.59 34.39
CA SER A 223 -11.06 -54.82 35.05
C SER A 223 -12.17 -54.58 34.03
N ARG A 224 -13.39 -55.03 34.34
CA ARG A 224 -14.54 -54.87 33.45
C ARG A 224 -15.02 -53.42 33.37
N GLU A 225 -14.53 -52.57 34.27
CA GLU A 225 -14.93 -51.17 34.39
C GLU A 225 -14.03 -50.25 33.56
N ASP A 226 -14.60 -49.16 33.06
CA ASP A 226 -13.89 -48.09 32.36
C ASP A 226 -12.90 -47.38 33.34
N HIS A 227 -11.61 -47.38 33.02
CA HIS A 227 -10.51 -46.84 33.84
C HIS A 227 -9.34 -46.31 32.98
N ILE A 228 -8.45 -45.54 33.60
CA ILE A 228 -7.14 -45.21 33.04
C ILE A 228 -6.14 -46.25 33.54
N ALA A 229 -5.46 -46.92 32.61
CA ALA A 229 -4.54 -48.02 32.89
C ALA A 229 -3.07 -47.58 32.98
N GLU A 230 -2.71 -46.56 32.21
CA GLU A 230 -1.36 -46.01 32.18
C GLU A 230 -1.46 -44.49 32.26
N TRP A 231 -0.57 -43.88 33.04
CA TRP A 231 -0.48 -42.44 33.21
C TRP A 231 1.01 -42.09 33.30
N THR A 232 1.44 -41.14 32.46
CA THR A 232 2.83 -40.71 32.38
C THR A 232 2.89 -39.20 32.24
N GLU A 233 3.81 -38.58 32.95
CA GLU A 233 4.11 -37.15 32.88
C GLU A 233 5.25 -36.92 31.86
N LEU A 234 5.17 -35.82 31.12
CA LEU A 234 6.13 -35.40 30.12
C LEU A 234 6.41 -33.91 30.30
N ASP A 235 7.63 -33.61 30.75
CA ASP A 235 8.14 -32.24 30.87
C ASP A 235 9.13 -31.93 29.74
N ASN A 236 8.87 -30.87 28.97
CA ASN A 236 9.78 -30.38 27.93
C ASN A 236 10.33 -29.00 28.32
N ALA A 237 11.62 -28.75 28.10
CA ALA A 237 12.16 -27.40 28.23
C ALA A 237 11.66 -26.51 27.08
N THR A 238 10.97 -25.41 27.41
CA THR A 238 10.46 -24.41 26.44
C THR A 238 11.02 -23.02 26.78
N ALA A 239 10.69 -22.02 25.96
CA ALA A 239 11.00 -20.64 26.31
C ALA A 239 10.00 -20.15 27.35
N GLY A 240 10.47 -19.46 28.41
CA GLY A 240 9.60 -18.91 29.45
C GLY A 240 9.09 -17.49 29.17
N LYS A 241 9.57 -16.86 28.08
CA LYS A 241 9.24 -15.48 27.72
C LYS A 241 9.18 -15.25 26.22
N VAL A 242 8.18 -14.49 25.77
CA VAL A 242 8.05 -14.00 24.39
C VAL A 242 8.04 -12.47 24.38
N LEU A 243 8.80 -11.86 23.47
CA LEU A 243 8.81 -10.43 23.17
C LEU A 243 8.39 -10.24 21.72
N LEU A 244 7.56 -9.23 21.48
CA LEU A 244 7.17 -8.80 20.14
C LEU A 244 7.40 -7.29 20.02
N SER A 245 7.78 -6.85 18.84
CA SER A 245 7.88 -5.43 18.50
C SER A 245 7.35 -5.20 17.08
N ASP A 246 6.94 -3.98 16.77
CA ASP A 246 6.49 -3.59 15.43
C ASP A 246 6.82 -2.11 15.19
N TYR A 247 6.42 -1.58 14.04
CA TYR A 247 6.57 -0.17 13.70
C TYR A 247 5.25 0.43 13.20
N ASP A 248 4.90 1.58 13.76
CA ASP A 248 3.75 2.39 13.34
C ASP A 248 4.23 3.75 12.85
N PHE A 249 4.01 4.03 11.57
CA PHE A 249 4.42 5.30 10.98
C PHE A 249 3.54 6.48 11.42
N MET A 250 2.32 6.23 11.92
CA MET A 250 1.45 7.25 12.51
C MET A 250 1.92 7.64 13.92
N ASN A 251 2.70 6.78 14.59
CA ASN A 251 3.32 7.04 15.88
C ASN A 251 4.79 6.55 15.89
N PRO A 252 5.69 7.19 15.11
CA PRO A 252 7.03 6.66 14.82
C PRO A 252 7.98 6.63 16.03
N THR A 253 7.63 7.32 17.12
CA THR A 253 8.37 7.30 18.39
C THR A 253 7.70 6.44 19.45
N GLY A 254 6.59 5.78 19.13
CA GLY A 254 5.88 4.90 20.06
C GLY A 254 6.72 3.68 20.43
N ASP A 255 6.81 3.39 21.73
CA ASP A 255 7.42 2.14 22.20
C ASP A 255 6.40 1.02 22.07
N LEU A 256 6.63 0.16 21.09
CA LEU A 256 5.78 -0.97 20.74
C LEU A 256 6.37 -2.30 21.22
N LEU A 257 7.48 -2.28 21.98
CA LEU A 257 8.06 -3.49 22.56
C LEU A 257 7.17 -4.00 23.69
N VAL A 258 6.59 -5.18 23.49
CA VAL A 258 5.72 -5.85 24.46
C VAL A 258 6.31 -7.20 24.83
N ASN A 259 5.97 -7.70 26.02
CA ASN A 259 6.45 -8.99 26.48
C ASN A 259 5.42 -9.71 27.35
N HIS A 260 5.42 -11.03 27.32
CA HIS A 260 4.66 -11.87 28.24
C HIS A 260 5.52 -13.03 28.71
N SER A 261 5.43 -13.38 29.99
CA SER A 261 6.21 -14.45 30.61
C SER A 261 5.30 -15.51 31.22
N VAL A 262 5.60 -16.78 30.95
CA VAL A 262 5.01 -17.95 31.61
C VAL A 262 6.18 -18.87 31.94
N PRO A 263 6.85 -18.67 33.09
CA PRO A 263 8.01 -19.47 33.46
C PRO A 263 7.60 -20.91 33.76
N GLY A 264 8.41 -21.85 33.32
CA GLY A 264 8.13 -23.27 33.42
C GLY A 264 8.53 -23.94 34.72
N GLY A 265 9.30 -23.27 35.57
CA GLY A 265 9.87 -23.85 36.78
C GLY A 265 11.17 -24.64 36.54
N HIS A 266 11.76 -24.55 35.33
CA HIS A 266 13.02 -25.22 35.00
C HIS A 266 14.20 -24.23 34.93
N LYS A 267 15.43 -24.76 34.88
CA LYS A 267 16.68 -23.95 34.89
C LYS A 267 16.83 -22.97 33.72
N HIS A 268 15.96 -23.04 32.73
CA HIS A 268 16.03 -22.27 31.48
C HIS A 268 14.81 -21.36 31.27
N ASP A 269 14.01 -21.08 32.32
CA ASP A 269 12.85 -20.19 32.24
C ASP A 269 13.18 -18.78 31.74
N ALA A 270 14.44 -18.34 31.89
CA ALA A 270 14.91 -17.07 31.37
C ALA A 270 15.10 -17.07 29.84
N ALA A 271 14.96 -18.22 29.16
CA ALA A 271 15.03 -18.30 27.71
C ALA A 271 13.91 -17.49 27.08
N GLU A 272 14.30 -16.58 26.18
CA GLU A 272 13.44 -15.59 25.57
C GLU A 272 13.34 -15.84 24.06
N ARG A 273 12.14 -15.67 23.51
CA ARG A 273 11.92 -15.56 22.05
C ARG A 273 11.50 -14.15 21.69
N PHE A 274 12.32 -13.48 20.91
CA PHE A 274 11.99 -12.19 20.31
C PHE A 274 11.59 -12.39 18.84
N ASP A 275 10.57 -11.65 18.37
CA ASP A 275 10.16 -11.66 16.98
C ASP A 275 9.70 -10.26 16.51
N TYR A 276 9.93 -9.97 15.23
CA TYR A 276 9.53 -8.75 14.53
C TYR A 276 9.18 -9.09 13.08
N PRO A 277 8.03 -8.63 12.55
CA PRO A 277 7.03 -7.77 13.18
C PRO A 277 6.06 -8.56 14.09
N GLY A 278 5.59 -7.94 15.17
CA GLY A 278 4.63 -8.50 16.13
C GLY A 278 3.18 -8.53 15.64
N HIS A 279 2.92 -8.01 14.44
CA HIS A 279 1.62 -7.88 13.79
C HIS A 279 0.58 -7.10 14.64
N HIS A 280 1.00 -6.15 15.49
CA HIS A 280 0.07 -5.41 16.34
C HIS A 280 -0.40 -4.07 15.72
N ARG A 281 -0.04 -3.79 14.45
CA ARG A 281 -0.64 -2.73 13.65
C ARG A 281 -2.07 -3.11 13.25
N VAL A 282 -3.04 -2.47 13.89
CA VAL A 282 -4.48 -2.77 13.70
C VAL A 282 -5.05 -2.09 12.46
N ALA A 283 -4.55 -0.88 12.19
CA ALA A 283 -5.01 -0.04 11.10
C ALA A 283 -3.96 0.99 10.71
N ASP A 284 -4.26 1.66 9.60
CA ASP A 284 -3.53 2.78 9.04
C ASP A 284 -4.09 4.13 9.57
N ASP A 285 -5.26 4.11 10.23
CA ASP A 285 -5.98 5.23 10.84
C ASP A 285 -6.22 5.06 12.35
N HIS A 286 -5.77 3.95 12.95
CA HIS A 286 -5.73 3.74 14.40
C HIS A 286 -4.30 3.37 14.80
N PRO A 287 -3.73 4.06 15.80
CA PRO A 287 -2.37 3.78 16.23
C PRO A 287 -2.23 2.32 16.65
N ALA A 288 -1.07 1.73 16.35
CA ALA A 288 -0.72 0.42 16.88
C ALA A 288 -0.91 0.42 18.41
N SER A 289 -1.56 -0.62 18.91
CA SER A 289 -1.86 -0.76 20.33
C SER A 289 -0.96 -1.80 20.97
N THR A 290 -0.35 -1.44 22.09
CA THR A 290 0.37 -2.38 22.95
C THR A 290 -0.55 -3.49 23.44
N ASP A 291 -1.85 -3.25 23.62
CA ASP A 291 -2.80 -4.26 24.09
C ASP A 291 -2.90 -5.45 23.12
N LEU A 292 -2.92 -5.19 21.81
CA LEU A 292 -2.95 -6.26 20.81
C LEU A 292 -1.62 -7.02 20.79
N GLY A 293 -0.51 -6.30 20.90
CA GLY A 293 0.82 -6.88 21.02
C GLY A 293 0.95 -7.78 22.24
N GLU A 294 0.52 -7.31 23.41
CA GLU A 294 0.51 -8.06 24.67
C GLU A 294 -0.34 -9.31 24.56
N LYS A 295 -1.54 -9.21 23.97
CA LYS A 295 -2.40 -10.37 23.70
C LYS A 295 -1.70 -11.41 22.82
N ARG A 296 -1.05 -10.98 21.74
CA ARG A 296 -0.33 -11.90 20.83
C ARG A 296 0.89 -12.52 21.48
N ALA A 297 1.65 -11.75 22.27
CA ALA A 297 2.76 -12.27 23.06
C ALA A 297 2.27 -13.30 24.07
N GLN A 298 1.14 -13.03 24.75
CA GLN A 298 0.46 -13.95 25.67
C GLN A 298 0.05 -15.25 24.96
N VAL A 299 -0.61 -15.17 23.81
CA VAL A 299 -1.03 -16.34 23.03
C VAL A 299 0.17 -17.20 22.65
N ARG A 300 1.24 -16.59 22.12
CA ARG A 300 2.46 -17.30 21.71
C ARG A 300 3.15 -18.01 22.87
N ILE A 301 3.31 -17.34 24.02
CA ILE A 301 3.95 -17.97 25.19
C ILE A 301 3.07 -19.05 25.83
N GLN A 302 1.75 -18.87 25.85
CA GLN A 302 0.83 -19.91 26.33
C GLN A 302 0.84 -21.15 25.42
N ALA A 303 0.99 -20.99 24.10
CA ALA A 303 1.13 -22.11 23.18
C ALA A 303 2.43 -22.90 23.42
N GLU A 304 3.53 -22.22 23.79
CA GLU A 304 4.76 -22.89 24.23
C GLU A 304 4.58 -23.58 25.59
N ALA A 305 3.91 -22.94 26.55
CA ALA A 305 3.65 -23.52 27.88
C ALA A 305 2.83 -24.82 27.82
N VAL A 306 1.88 -24.93 26.87
CA VAL A 306 1.12 -26.18 26.64
C VAL A 306 2.03 -27.36 26.25
N ARG A 307 3.18 -27.09 25.62
CA ARG A 307 4.16 -28.14 25.25
C ARG A 307 5.04 -28.54 26.42
N GLN A 308 5.12 -27.70 27.44
CA GLN A 308 6.00 -27.88 28.56
C GLN A 308 5.51 -29.03 29.45
N ASP A 309 4.29 -28.93 29.99
CA ASP A 309 3.76 -29.88 30.96
C ASP A 309 2.58 -30.65 30.33
N GLN A 310 2.83 -31.89 29.93
CA GLN A 310 1.80 -32.77 29.34
C GLN A 310 1.74 -34.13 30.04
N PHE A 311 0.57 -34.75 29.94
CA PHE A 311 0.34 -36.10 30.43
C PHE A 311 -0.03 -37.00 29.26
N ARG A 312 0.52 -38.22 29.22
CA ARG A 312 0.14 -39.27 28.27
C ARG A 312 -0.48 -40.43 29.02
N ALA A 313 -1.57 -40.95 28.48
CA ALA A 313 -2.35 -41.97 29.16
C ALA A 313 -2.90 -43.01 28.20
N ALA A 314 -3.14 -44.23 28.72
CA ALA A 314 -3.86 -45.30 28.05
C ALA A 314 -5.12 -45.65 28.85
N SER A 315 -6.25 -45.85 28.17
CA SER A 315 -7.56 -46.01 28.80
C SER A 315 -8.48 -46.89 27.95
N ASN A 316 -9.50 -47.45 28.58
CA ASN A 316 -10.61 -48.15 27.91
C ASN A 316 -11.94 -47.37 28.03
N VAL A 317 -11.92 -46.12 28.52
CA VAL A 317 -13.11 -45.27 28.68
C VAL A 317 -13.65 -44.88 27.31
N ARG A 318 -14.77 -45.48 26.92
CA ARG A 318 -15.32 -45.32 25.56
C ARG A 318 -15.90 -43.94 25.31
N ALA A 319 -16.35 -43.23 26.35
CA ALA A 319 -16.92 -41.90 26.24
C ALA A 319 -15.89 -40.76 26.04
N LEU A 320 -14.58 -41.02 26.27
CA LEU A 320 -13.52 -40.00 26.32
C LEU A 320 -13.25 -39.37 24.97
N ALA A 321 -13.53 -38.08 24.80
CA ALA A 321 -13.25 -37.32 23.57
C ALA A 321 -12.35 -36.11 23.80
N VAL A 322 -11.70 -35.64 22.74
CA VAL A 322 -10.91 -34.40 22.78
C VAL A 322 -11.79 -33.20 23.09
N GLY A 323 -11.25 -32.25 23.86
CA GLY A 323 -12.00 -31.08 24.33
C GLY A 323 -12.93 -31.36 25.51
N GLN A 324 -12.86 -32.57 26.10
CA GLN A 324 -13.53 -32.90 27.36
C GLN A 324 -12.57 -32.86 28.54
N THR A 325 -13.14 -32.68 29.73
CA THR A 325 -12.41 -32.65 31.01
C THR A 325 -12.76 -33.85 31.88
N PHE A 326 -11.85 -34.26 32.74
CA PHE A 326 -12.10 -35.32 33.73
C PHE A 326 -11.24 -35.07 34.98
N LYS A 327 -11.67 -35.63 36.11
CA LYS A 327 -10.85 -35.74 37.31
C LYS A 327 -10.22 -37.13 37.40
N LEU A 328 -8.90 -37.22 37.51
CA LEU A 328 -8.24 -38.50 37.82
C LEU A 328 -8.41 -38.79 39.32
N LYS A 329 -8.68 -40.06 39.65
CA LYS A 329 -8.70 -40.52 41.05
C LYS A 329 -7.99 -41.87 41.18
N ASP A 330 -7.67 -42.23 42.41
CA ASP A 330 -7.08 -43.52 42.79
C ASP A 330 -5.70 -43.79 42.16
N HIS A 331 -5.02 -42.77 41.64
CA HIS A 331 -3.62 -42.89 41.22
C HIS A 331 -2.70 -42.99 42.46
N PRO A 332 -1.78 -43.98 42.52
CA PRO A 332 -0.87 -44.19 43.66
C PRO A 332 -0.03 -42.97 44.00
N ASP A 333 0.41 -42.23 42.98
CA ASP A 333 0.97 -40.90 43.17
C ASP A 333 -0.13 -39.86 43.34
N TYR A 334 -0.22 -39.29 44.53
CA TYR A 334 -1.36 -38.46 44.93
C TYR A 334 -1.47 -37.17 44.12
N HIS A 335 -0.35 -36.59 43.68
CA HIS A 335 -0.34 -35.30 42.97
C HIS A 335 -0.94 -35.37 41.56
N PHE A 336 -1.14 -36.56 41.01
CA PHE A 336 -1.85 -36.73 39.73
C PHE A 336 -3.38 -36.80 39.89
N ASN A 337 -3.94 -36.81 41.11
CA ASN A 337 -5.39 -36.92 41.30
C ASN A 337 -6.13 -35.57 41.16
N GLU A 338 -5.93 -34.92 40.01
CA GLU A 338 -6.38 -33.57 39.68
C GLU A 338 -7.36 -33.55 38.49
N ASP A 339 -7.83 -32.36 38.13
CA ASP A 339 -8.62 -32.11 36.94
C ASP A 339 -7.75 -31.90 35.68
N TYR A 340 -8.10 -32.57 34.59
CA TYR A 340 -7.38 -32.53 33.31
C TYR A 340 -8.29 -32.20 32.13
N LEU A 341 -7.69 -31.67 31.06
CA LEU A 341 -8.29 -31.46 29.74
C LEU A 341 -7.63 -32.40 28.72
N VAL A 342 -8.44 -33.18 27.99
CA VAL A 342 -7.96 -34.04 26.89
C VAL A 342 -7.67 -33.18 25.65
N ILE A 343 -6.41 -33.13 25.22
CA ILE A 343 -5.97 -32.28 24.10
C ILE A 343 -5.75 -33.05 22.79
N SER A 344 -5.52 -34.36 22.86
CA SER A 344 -5.50 -35.26 21.71
C SER A 344 -5.82 -36.69 22.13
N ALA A 345 -6.42 -37.49 21.26
CA ALA A 345 -6.74 -38.88 21.52
C ALA A 345 -6.62 -39.73 20.25
N SER A 346 -6.15 -40.96 20.41
CA SER A 346 -6.15 -41.99 19.38
C SER A 346 -7.01 -43.16 19.88
N HIS A 347 -8.08 -43.47 19.15
CA HIS A 347 -9.03 -44.51 19.48
C HIS A 347 -8.86 -45.68 18.54
N TYR A 348 -8.83 -46.89 19.10
CA TYR A 348 -8.66 -48.15 18.40
C TYR A 348 -9.88 -49.01 18.70
N LEU A 349 -10.70 -49.24 17.68
CA LEU A 349 -11.92 -50.03 17.78
C LEU A 349 -11.74 -51.33 17.00
N GLN A 350 -12.23 -52.42 17.54
CA GLN A 350 -12.18 -53.72 16.89
C GLN A 350 -13.44 -54.54 17.19
N ASP A 351 -14.02 -55.15 16.14
CA ASP A 351 -15.08 -56.14 16.34
C ASP A 351 -14.47 -57.53 16.60
N MET A 352 -14.60 -57.99 17.84
CA MET A 352 -14.06 -59.27 18.30
C MET A 352 -14.75 -60.49 17.66
N ASN A 353 -15.96 -60.34 17.11
CA ASN A 353 -16.65 -61.43 16.40
C ASN A 353 -15.95 -61.78 15.07
N TYR A 354 -15.15 -60.85 14.56
CA TYR A 354 -14.59 -60.89 13.22
C TYR A 354 -13.06 -60.94 13.21
N TYR A 355 -12.43 -60.88 14.39
CA TYR A 355 -11.00 -61.09 14.57
C TYR A 355 -10.63 -62.57 14.44
N LYS A 356 -10.27 -62.99 13.22
CA LYS A 356 -9.46 -64.18 12.94
C LYS A 356 -8.42 -63.80 11.90
N ALA A 357 -7.23 -63.42 12.33
CA ALA A 357 -6.12 -63.20 11.41
C ALA A 357 -5.76 -64.57 10.79
N SER A 358 -6.05 -64.75 9.50
CA SER A 358 -5.36 -65.78 8.73
C SER A 358 -4.02 -65.18 8.28
N GLU A 359 -2.91 -65.86 8.58
CA GLU A 359 -1.56 -65.47 8.15
C GLU A 359 -1.34 -65.80 6.66
N GLY A 360 -2.30 -65.42 5.80
CA GLY A 360 -2.12 -65.49 4.37
C GLY A 360 -1.04 -64.50 3.93
N ARG A 361 -0.16 -64.91 3.01
CA ARG A 361 0.81 -64.00 2.38
C ARG A 361 0.05 -62.89 1.64
N ARG A 362 0.29 -61.64 2.04
CA ARG A 362 -0.30 -60.43 1.41
C ARG A 362 0.83 -59.57 0.87
N ASP A 363 0.93 -59.47 -0.45
CA ASP A 363 1.96 -58.65 -1.10
C ASP A 363 1.54 -57.16 -1.23
N LEU A 364 0.25 -56.85 -1.02
CA LEU A 364 -0.30 -55.48 -0.99
C LEU A 364 -0.95 -55.20 0.37
N VAL A 365 -0.35 -54.28 1.12
CA VAL A 365 -0.86 -53.76 2.40
C VAL A 365 -1.85 -52.64 2.11
N ALA A 366 -2.92 -52.55 2.90
CA ALA A 366 -3.90 -51.48 2.79
C ALA A 366 -3.25 -50.11 3.00
N LEU A 367 -3.76 -49.07 2.34
CA LEU A 367 -3.36 -47.69 2.59
C LEU A 367 -4.00 -47.18 3.88
N SER A 368 -3.57 -47.76 5.01
CA SER A 368 -4.05 -47.44 6.35
C SER A 368 -2.91 -47.58 7.36
N GLU A 369 -3.02 -46.85 8.48
CA GLU A 369 -2.15 -47.11 9.63
C GLU A 369 -2.35 -48.55 10.14
N PRO A 370 -1.27 -49.28 10.49
CA PRO A 370 -1.41 -50.62 11.06
C PRO A 370 -2.05 -50.56 12.45
N PHE A 371 -3.01 -51.45 12.70
CA PHE A 371 -3.59 -51.59 14.03
C PHE A 371 -2.54 -52.09 15.04
N PRO A 372 -2.38 -51.47 16.22
CA PRO A 372 -1.34 -51.87 17.18
C PRO A 372 -1.52 -53.32 17.67
N GLU A 373 -0.47 -54.15 17.54
CA GLU A 373 -0.50 -55.55 17.99
C GLU A 373 -0.80 -55.69 19.49
N THR A 374 -0.32 -54.75 20.30
CA THR A 374 -0.55 -54.70 21.75
C THR A 374 -2.02 -54.50 22.12
N MET A 375 -2.85 -54.01 21.19
CA MET A 375 -4.28 -53.75 21.38
C MET A 375 -5.16 -54.76 20.62
N ALA A 376 -4.58 -55.76 19.95
CA ALA A 376 -5.30 -56.68 19.08
C ALA A 376 -6.27 -57.64 19.81
N LYS A 377 -6.29 -57.60 21.15
CA LYS A 377 -7.24 -58.35 22.00
C LYS A 377 -8.26 -57.44 22.69
N ASP A 378 -8.17 -56.13 22.49
CA ASP A 378 -9.04 -55.13 23.10
C ASP A 378 -10.11 -54.72 22.08
N ALA A 379 -11.40 -54.90 22.41
CA ALA A 379 -12.50 -54.43 21.56
C ALA A 379 -12.49 -52.89 21.40
N TYR A 380 -11.97 -52.21 22.43
CA TYR A 380 -11.72 -50.77 22.42
C TYR A 380 -10.50 -50.46 23.30
N ALA A 381 -9.62 -49.62 22.78
CA ALA A 381 -8.57 -48.97 23.53
C ALA A 381 -8.42 -47.52 23.07
N CYS A 382 -7.98 -46.65 23.96
CA CYS A 382 -7.57 -45.30 23.58
C CYS A 382 -6.26 -44.90 24.26
N THR A 383 -5.47 -44.11 23.55
CA THR A 383 -4.35 -43.38 24.11
C THR A 383 -4.61 -41.90 23.94
N PHE A 384 -4.24 -41.07 24.91
CA PHE A 384 -4.53 -39.65 24.84
C PHE A 384 -3.46 -38.81 25.52
N HIS A 385 -3.41 -37.54 25.12
CA HIS A 385 -2.64 -36.51 25.80
C HIS A 385 -3.59 -35.59 26.56
N ALA A 386 -3.16 -35.14 27.72
CA ALA A 386 -3.89 -34.20 28.55
C ALA A 386 -2.97 -33.11 29.11
N ILE A 387 -3.58 -32.00 29.52
CA ILE A 387 -2.95 -30.93 30.30
C ILE A 387 -3.79 -30.68 31.55
N GLY A 388 -3.21 -30.03 32.56
CA GLY A 388 -3.99 -29.58 33.73
C GLY A 388 -5.13 -28.67 33.29
N LYS A 389 -6.33 -28.84 33.85
CA LYS A 389 -7.55 -28.12 33.43
C LYS A 389 -7.43 -26.59 33.51
N LEU A 390 -6.60 -26.08 34.41
CA LEU A 390 -6.37 -24.64 34.59
C LEU A 390 -5.36 -24.06 33.60
N VAL A 391 -4.58 -24.89 32.91
CA VAL A 391 -3.62 -24.43 31.89
C VAL A 391 -4.40 -23.93 30.68
N PRO A 392 -4.23 -22.66 30.27
CA PRO A 392 -4.92 -22.13 29.10
C PRO A 392 -4.35 -22.77 27.83
N PHE A 393 -5.16 -23.56 27.13
CA PHE A 393 -4.75 -24.10 25.84
C PHE A 393 -4.69 -22.99 24.79
N ARG A 394 -3.58 -22.94 24.05
CA ARG A 394 -3.40 -22.20 22.80
C ARG A 394 -2.77 -23.13 21.78
N ALA A 395 -3.28 -23.09 20.55
CA ALA A 395 -2.72 -23.91 19.48
C ALA A 395 -1.29 -23.42 19.14
N PRO A 396 -0.35 -24.33 18.87
CA PRO A 396 0.95 -23.95 18.32
C PRO A 396 0.80 -23.20 16.99
N LEU A 397 1.63 -22.17 16.79
CA LEU A 397 1.67 -21.40 15.54
C LEU A 397 2.48 -22.20 14.50
N VAL A 398 1.81 -23.10 13.79
CA VAL A 398 2.44 -24.01 12.81
C VAL A 398 1.99 -23.73 11.39
N THR A 399 0.88 -23.03 11.21
CA THR A 399 0.38 -22.65 9.89
C THR A 399 1.19 -21.46 9.37
N PRO A 400 1.94 -21.60 8.26
CA PRO A 400 2.79 -20.52 7.77
C PRO A 400 1.99 -19.27 7.41
N TRP A 401 2.52 -18.09 7.74
CA TRP A 401 1.98 -16.84 7.21
C TRP A 401 2.30 -16.76 5.71
N PRO A 402 1.35 -16.33 4.84
CA PRO A 402 1.63 -16.17 3.41
C PRO A 402 2.68 -15.09 3.18
N GLU A 403 3.54 -15.29 2.18
CA GLU A 403 4.61 -14.34 1.83
C GLU A 403 4.54 -13.98 0.34
N ILE A 404 4.72 -12.69 0.05
CA ILE A 404 4.96 -12.16 -1.29
C ILE A 404 6.44 -11.76 -1.39
N ALA A 405 7.26 -12.70 -1.86
CA ALA A 405 8.72 -12.56 -1.95
C ALA A 405 9.23 -11.47 -2.93
N GLY A 406 8.35 -10.75 -3.63
CA GLY A 406 8.74 -9.81 -4.68
C GLY A 406 7.79 -8.64 -4.82
N LEU A 407 8.04 -7.81 -5.83
CA LEU A 407 7.12 -6.73 -6.19
C LEU A 407 5.95 -7.26 -7.03
N GLN A 408 4.83 -6.59 -6.92
CA GLN A 408 3.68 -6.74 -7.81
C GLN A 408 3.35 -5.38 -8.43
N THR A 409 2.56 -5.39 -9.50
CA THR A 409 1.98 -4.17 -10.05
C THR A 409 0.50 -4.09 -9.67
N ALA A 410 0.00 -2.89 -9.44
CA ALA A 410 -1.41 -2.63 -9.15
C ALA A 410 -1.88 -1.38 -9.90
N THR A 411 -3.19 -1.21 -10.01
CA THR A 411 -3.79 0.00 -10.60
C THR A 411 -4.27 0.93 -9.50
N VAL A 412 -3.91 2.21 -9.55
CA VAL A 412 -4.44 3.21 -8.61
C VAL A 412 -5.95 3.37 -8.80
N VAL A 413 -6.71 3.36 -7.72
CA VAL A 413 -8.17 3.48 -7.72
C VAL A 413 -8.63 4.59 -6.77
N GLY A 414 -9.78 5.17 -7.08
CA GLY A 414 -10.46 6.21 -6.32
C GLY A 414 -11.89 6.40 -6.82
N PRO A 415 -12.66 7.32 -6.23
CA PRO A 415 -13.99 7.68 -6.71
C PRO A 415 -13.98 8.03 -8.21
N ASN A 416 -15.06 7.69 -8.93
CA ASN A 416 -15.13 7.81 -10.39
C ASN A 416 -14.91 9.24 -10.94
N ASP A 417 -15.14 10.26 -10.11
CA ASP A 417 -15.01 11.68 -10.44
C ASP A 417 -13.71 12.33 -9.95
N GLU A 418 -12.80 11.56 -9.33
CA GLU A 418 -11.53 12.05 -8.79
C GLU A 418 -10.30 11.50 -9.53
N GLU A 419 -9.50 12.39 -10.13
CA GLU A 419 -8.23 12.03 -10.77
C GLU A 419 -7.11 11.74 -9.75
N ILE A 420 -7.20 12.31 -8.55
CA ILE A 420 -6.23 12.18 -7.47
C ILE A 420 -7.02 11.90 -6.19
N TYR A 421 -6.91 10.69 -5.67
CA TYR A 421 -7.55 10.28 -4.42
C TYR A 421 -6.48 9.91 -3.40
N THR A 422 -6.38 10.70 -2.33
CA THR A 422 -5.34 10.61 -1.32
C THR A 422 -5.87 11.10 0.03
N ASP A 423 -5.16 10.79 1.11
CA ASP A 423 -5.43 11.28 2.46
C ASP A 423 -4.33 12.22 2.96
N ASP A 424 -4.41 12.63 4.23
CA ASP A 424 -3.50 13.59 4.85
C ASP A 424 -2.03 13.14 4.85
N GLU A 425 -1.78 11.83 4.73
CA GLU A 425 -0.45 11.21 4.71
C GLU A 425 0.08 10.98 3.28
N GLY A 426 -0.67 11.39 2.25
CA GLY A 426 -0.29 11.21 0.85
C GLY A 426 -0.35 9.75 0.39
N ARG A 427 -1.18 8.92 1.03
CA ARG A 427 -1.37 7.51 0.63
C ARG A 427 -2.31 7.42 -0.56
N ILE A 428 -2.29 6.28 -1.24
CA ILE A 428 -3.17 5.97 -2.37
C ILE A 428 -3.95 4.68 -2.12
N LYS A 429 -5.03 4.46 -2.87
CA LYS A 429 -5.70 3.16 -2.93
C LYS A 429 -5.35 2.44 -4.23
N VAL A 430 -5.17 1.12 -4.17
CA VAL A 430 -4.75 0.31 -5.32
C VAL A 430 -5.61 -0.94 -5.50
N LYS A 431 -5.86 -1.33 -6.73
CA LYS A 431 -6.47 -2.63 -7.07
C LYS A 431 -5.41 -3.56 -7.62
N PHE A 432 -5.18 -4.68 -6.95
CA PHE A 432 -4.32 -5.75 -7.41
C PHE A 432 -4.97 -6.53 -8.56
N HIS A 433 -4.15 -7.08 -9.45
CA HIS A 433 -4.63 -7.82 -10.63
C HIS A 433 -5.30 -9.16 -10.30
N TRP A 434 -4.96 -9.74 -9.15
CA TRP A 434 -5.57 -10.97 -8.65
C TRP A 434 -6.84 -10.72 -7.83
N ASP A 435 -7.19 -9.47 -7.54
CA ASP A 435 -8.43 -9.17 -6.81
C ASP A 435 -9.65 -9.41 -7.70
N ARG A 436 -10.42 -10.45 -7.33
CA ARG A 436 -11.62 -10.92 -8.03
C ARG A 436 -12.91 -10.29 -7.51
N ASN A 437 -12.83 -9.32 -6.60
CA ASN A 437 -14.02 -8.65 -6.08
C ASN A 437 -14.93 -8.16 -7.23
N PRO A 438 -16.25 -8.37 -7.10
CA PRO A 438 -17.19 -8.06 -8.17
C PRO A 438 -17.17 -6.57 -8.49
N ALA A 439 -17.28 -6.22 -9.77
CA ALA A 439 -17.27 -4.83 -10.26
C ALA A 439 -18.44 -3.97 -9.75
N THR A 440 -19.37 -4.54 -8.97
CA THR A 440 -20.52 -3.86 -8.38
C THR A 440 -20.19 -3.07 -7.12
N LYS A 441 -19.04 -3.30 -6.48
CA LYS A 441 -18.55 -2.50 -5.35
C LYS A 441 -17.73 -1.31 -5.86
N LYS A 442 -17.76 -0.19 -5.13
CA LYS A 442 -16.98 0.98 -5.51
C LYS A 442 -15.48 0.68 -5.38
N PRO A 443 -14.63 1.05 -6.36
CA PRO A 443 -13.21 0.70 -6.34
C PRO A 443 -12.46 1.13 -5.07
N GLU A 444 -12.82 2.29 -4.51
CA GLU A 444 -12.23 2.85 -3.29
C GLU A 444 -12.63 2.11 -2.00
N GLU A 445 -13.64 1.24 -2.04
CA GLU A 445 -14.12 0.44 -0.90
C GLU A 445 -13.50 -0.97 -0.85
N LEU A 446 -12.60 -1.30 -1.79
CA LEU A 446 -12.08 -2.67 -2.00
C LEU A 446 -10.63 -2.88 -1.57
N THR A 447 -9.96 -1.85 -1.06
CA THR A 447 -8.54 -1.88 -0.70
C THR A 447 -8.24 -0.96 0.49
N CYS A 448 -7.09 -1.18 1.14
CA CYS A 448 -6.53 -0.26 2.13
C CYS A 448 -5.81 0.93 1.46
N TRP A 449 -5.46 1.90 2.31
CA TRP A 449 -4.49 2.93 1.99
C TRP A 449 -3.08 2.33 1.91
N VAL A 450 -2.31 2.79 0.94
CA VAL A 450 -0.96 2.32 0.63
C VAL A 450 -0.02 3.53 0.59
N ARG A 451 1.01 3.51 1.43
CA ARG A 451 2.05 4.55 1.44
C ARG A 451 2.83 4.56 0.14
N VAL A 452 3.18 5.76 -0.33
CA VAL A 452 3.95 5.96 -1.55
C VAL A 452 5.37 6.38 -1.17
N VAL A 453 6.36 5.61 -1.61
CA VAL A 453 7.77 5.99 -1.52
C VAL A 453 7.99 7.24 -2.36
N THR A 454 8.46 8.31 -1.72
CA THR A 454 8.87 9.54 -2.39
C THR A 454 10.38 9.57 -2.58
N PRO A 455 10.91 10.13 -3.69
CA PRO A 455 12.36 10.15 -3.92
C PRO A 455 13.17 10.91 -2.86
N TRP A 456 12.54 11.89 -2.20
CA TRP A 456 13.18 12.70 -1.17
C TRP A 456 12.12 13.28 -0.23
N SER A 457 12.32 13.19 1.08
CA SER A 457 11.37 13.67 2.09
C SER A 457 12.06 14.20 3.35
N GLY A 458 11.38 15.15 4.01
CA GLY A 458 11.70 15.67 5.33
C GLY A 458 10.55 16.54 5.86
N THR A 459 10.69 17.11 7.05
CA THR A 459 9.64 17.92 7.69
C THR A 459 9.36 19.19 6.89
N ASP A 460 8.20 19.26 6.21
CA ASP A 460 7.77 20.37 5.34
C ASP A 460 8.66 20.64 4.11
N TRP A 461 9.40 19.63 3.62
CA TRP A 461 10.19 19.74 2.40
C TRP A 461 10.42 18.37 1.72
N GLY A 462 10.67 18.37 0.40
CA GLY A 462 10.94 17.14 -0.35
C GLY A 462 10.37 17.15 -1.77
N MET A 463 10.31 15.97 -2.39
CA MET A 463 9.65 15.74 -3.69
C MET A 463 8.28 15.08 -3.47
N VAL A 464 7.23 15.69 -4.03
CA VAL A 464 5.86 15.16 -3.91
C VAL A 464 5.26 14.99 -5.31
N ALA A 465 4.93 13.74 -5.64
CA ALA A 465 4.26 13.38 -6.88
C ALA A 465 3.33 12.18 -6.63
N LEU A 466 2.05 12.45 -6.38
CA LEU A 466 1.07 11.41 -6.07
C LEU A 466 0.63 10.67 -7.34
N PRO A 467 0.64 9.32 -7.32
CA PRO A 467 0.00 8.51 -8.36
C PRO A 467 -1.48 8.84 -8.50
N ARG A 468 -1.95 8.95 -9.74
CA ARG A 468 -3.33 9.29 -10.13
C ARG A 468 -4.15 8.05 -10.44
N THR A 469 -5.47 8.15 -10.28
CA THR A 469 -6.42 7.09 -10.62
C THR A 469 -6.18 6.56 -12.03
N GLY A 470 -6.10 5.23 -12.17
CA GLY A 470 -5.84 4.52 -13.42
C GLY A 470 -4.38 4.48 -13.87
N GLN A 471 -3.43 5.00 -13.08
CA GLN A 471 -2.00 4.75 -13.30
C GLN A 471 -1.59 3.39 -12.74
N GLU A 472 -0.55 2.81 -13.33
CA GLU A 472 0.06 1.56 -12.87
C GLU A 472 1.20 1.87 -11.90
N VAL A 473 1.15 1.23 -10.73
CA VAL A 473 2.13 1.39 -9.66
C VAL A 473 2.80 0.06 -9.33
N VAL A 474 4.01 0.14 -8.80
CA VAL A 474 4.77 -0.99 -8.27
C VAL A 474 4.54 -1.03 -6.77
N VAL A 475 4.11 -2.17 -6.25
CA VAL A 475 3.81 -2.42 -4.84
C VAL A 475 4.76 -3.49 -4.31
N GLN A 476 5.47 -3.19 -3.23
CA GLN A 476 6.18 -4.16 -2.39
C GLN A 476 5.39 -4.37 -1.09
N PHE A 477 5.84 -5.32 -0.28
CA PHE A 477 5.18 -5.74 0.94
C PHE A 477 6.20 -5.75 2.07
N GLU A 478 5.94 -5.03 3.17
CA GLU A 478 6.84 -4.97 4.33
C GLU A 478 7.05 -6.39 4.88
N GLU A 479 8.30 -6.87 4.98
CA GLU A 479 8.62 -8.26 5.39
C GLU A 479 7.95 -9.34 4.53
N GLY A 480 7.54 -9.00 3.30
CA GLY A 480 6.78 -9.89 2.42
C GLY A 480 5.32 -10.11 2.85
N ASP A 481 4.84 -9.44 3.90
CA ASP A 481 3.51 -9.59 4.46
C ASP A 481 2.43 -9.02 3.52
N PRO A 482 1.52 -9.86 2.96
CA PRO A 482 0.43 -9.42 2.09
C PRO A 482 -0.46 -8.33 2.71
N ASP A 483 -0.51 -8.23 4.04
CA ASP A 483 -1.30 -7.25 4.78
C ASP A 483 -0.63 -5.86 4.84
N ARG A 484 0.62 -5.73 4.37
CA ARG A 484 1.44 -4.51 4.49
C ARG A 484 1.99 -3.99 3.14
N PRO A 485 1.11 -3.60 2.19
CA PRO A 485 1.55 -3.07 0.92
C PRO A 485 2.20 -1.68 1.06
N ILE A 486 3.24 -1.43 0.25
CA ILE A 486 3.89 -0.13 0.06
C ILE A 486 4.17 0.11 -1.43
N CYS A 487 3.75 1.26 -1.94
CA CYS A 487 3.98 1.65 -3.33
C CYS A 487 5.40 2.19 -3.49
N THR A 488 6.24 1.51 -4.25
CA THR A 488 7.68 1.85 -4.40
C THR A 488 8.05 2.44 -5.75
N GLY A 489 7.10 2.53 -6.69
CA GLY A 489 7.35 3.13 -8.00
C GLY A 489 6.12 3.17 -8.90
N MET A 490 6.33 3.64 -10.12
CA MET A 490 5.30 3.78 -11.15
C MET A 490 5.81 3.26 -12.48
N LEU A 491 4.91 2.74 -13.31
CA LEU A 491 5.23 2.22 -14.63
C LEU A 491 4.37 2.87 -15.71
N TYR A 492 4.97 3.04 -16.88
CA TYR A 492 4.22 3.29 -18.11
C TYR A 492 3.74 1.96 -18.71
N ASN A 493 2.61 2.00 -19.40
CA ASN A 493 2.03 0.85 -20.08
C ASN A 493 1.37 1.28 -21.40
N LYS A 494 0.68 0.35 -22.06
CA LYS A 494 0.09 0.59 -23.39
C LYS A 494 -0.90 1.77 -23.42
N PRO A 495 -1.86 1.89 -22.48
CA PRO A 495 -2.75 3.06 -22.40
C PRO A 495 -2.10 4.31 -21.78
N LYS A 496 -1.14 4.14 -20.85
CA LYS A 496 -0.41 5.24 -20.19
C LYS A 496 1.02 5.28 -20.70
N LYS A 497 1.23 5.97 -21.83
CA LYS A 497 2.54 6.06 -22.49
C LYS A 497 3.44 7.13 -21.85
N PRO A 498 4.77 7.03 -22.03
CA PRO A 498 5.71 8.10 -21.71
C PRO A 498 5.36 9.42 -22.41
N ALA A 499 5.83 10.54 -21.84
CA ALA A 499 5.65 11.87 -22.41
C ALA A 499 6.39 12.07 -23.75
N TYR A 500 7.47 11.32 -23.97
CA TYR A 500 8.34 11.37 -25.14
C TYR A 500 8.08 10.15 -26.04
N LYS A 501 8.28 10.29 -27.36
CA LYS A 501 8.00 9.22 -28.33
C LYS A 501 9.24 8.33 -28.48
N PHE A 502 9.24 7.19 -27.82
CA PHE A 502 10.33 6.22 -27.97
C PHE A 502 10.10 5.27 -29.15
N PRO A 503 11.16 4.91 -29.91
CA PRO A 503 12.59 5.20 -29.65
C PRO A 503 13.13 6.51 -30.24
N ASP A 504 12.30 7.32 -30.91
CA ASP A 504 12.74 8.52 -31.64
C ASP A 504 13.35 9.58 -30.71
N ASP A 505 12.72 9.83 -29.56
CA ASP A 505 13.10 10.83 -28.55
C ASP A 505 13.99 10.25 -27.42
N LYS A 506 14.77 9.20 -27.69
CA LYS A 506 15.55 8.46 -26.66
C LYS A 506 16.60 9.27 -25.88
N THR A 507 16.94 10.47 -26.35
CA THR A 507 17.87 11.41 -25.70
C THR A 507 17.15 12.50 -24.92
N GLN A 508 15.81 12.50 -24.89
CA GLN A 508 15.01 13.42 -24.08
C GLN A 508 14.75 12.86 -22.69
N LEU A 509 14.88 13.72 -21.69
CA LEU A 509 14.55 13.45 -20.31
C LEU A 509 13.91 14.68 -19.66
N GLY A 510 13.12 14.48 -18.61
CA GLY A 510 12.50 15.60 -17.91
C GLY A 510 11.29 15.21 -17.10
N ILE A 511 10.61 16.25 -16.60
CA ILE A 511 9.40 16.14 -15.81
C ILE A 511 8.31 16.89 -16.58
N ARG A 512 7.31 16.15 -17.07
CA ARG A 512 6.09 16.70 -17.66
C ARG A 512 4.90 16.39 -16.74
N THR A 513 4.21 17.43 -16.29
CA THR A 513 3.01 17.29 -15.47
C THR A 513 1.75 17.25 -16.35
N LYS A 514 0.57 17.23 -15.75
CA LYS A 514 -0.70 17.44 -16.45
C LYS A 514 -1.66 18.21 -15.56
N SER A 515 -2.32 19.23 -16.11
CA SER A 515 -3.35 19.97 -15.38
C SER A 515 -4.41 19.02 -14.84
N SER A 516 -4.84 19.27 -13.61
CA SER A 516 -5.89 18.50 -12.91
C SER A 516 -6.89 19.48 -12.30
N PRO A 517 -8.20 19.17 -12.29
CA PRO A 517 -8.81 18.03 -12.97
C PRO A 517 -9.00 18.29 -14.48
N LYS A 518 -9.17 17.22 -15.28
CA LYS A 518 -9.62 17.24 -16.68
C LYS A 518 -8.72 18.02 -17.65
N GLY A 519 -7.41 18.04 -17.43
CA GLY A 519 -6.46 18.64 -18.37
C GLY A 519 -6.51 17.99 -19.76
N GLY A 520 -6.49 18.80 -20.81
CA GLY A 520 -6.35 18.36 -22.19
C GLY A 520 -4.94 17.86 -22.52
N GLU A 521 -4.71 17.51 -23.79
CA GLU A 521 -3.38 17.04 -24.26
C GLU A 521 -2.30 18.12 -24.18
N THR A 522 -2.69 19.39 -24.33
CA THR A 522 -1.77 20.54 -24.31
C THR A 522 -1.62 21.18 -22.93
N ASP A 523 -2.34 20.70 -21.92
CA ASP A 523 -2.43 21.35 -20.62
C ASP A 523 -1.40 20.78 -19.63
N TYR A 524 -0.16 21.26 -19.70
CA TYR A 524 0.94 20.74 -18.88
C TYR A 524 2.02 21.80 -18.57
N ASN A 525 2.69 21.61 -17.44
CA ASN A 525 3.99 22.21 -17.16
C ASN A 525 5.09 21.21 -17.56
N GLU A 526 6.25 21.71 -17.98
CA GLU A 526 7.38 20.84 -18.33
C GLU A 526 8.72 21.50 -18.03
N LEU A 527 9.63 20.69 -17.49
CA LEU A 527 11.07 20.90 -17.56
C LEU A 527 11.68 19.75 -18.36
N MET A 528 12.23 20.03 -19.54
CA MET A 528 12.79 19.03 -20.46
C MET A 528 14.23 19.37 -20.83
N PHE A 529 15.03 18.32 -20.95
CA PHE A 529 16.41 18.33 -21.46
C PHE A 529 16.49 17.40 -22.67
N GLU A 530 17.12 17.87 -23.74
CA GLU A 530 17.51 17.10 -24.93
C GLU A 530 19.03 16.99 -24.92
N ASP A 531 19.53 15.75 -24.83
CA ASP A 531 20.97 15.44 -24.76
C ASP A 531 21.53 15.00 -26.13
N LYS A 532 20.77 15.15 -27.21
CA LYS A 532 21.28 14.87 -28.56
C LYS A 532 22.44 15.79 -28.88
N LYS A 533 23.64 15.20 -28.97
CA LYS A 533 24.88 15.90 -29.28
C LYS A 533 24.76 16.81 -30.51
N GLY A 534 25.07 18.09 -30.33
CA GLY A 534 25.00 19.12 -31.37
C GLY A 534 23.62 19.74 -31.57
N SER A 535 22.62 19.30 -30.79
CA SER A 535 21.24 19.81 -30.78
C SER A 535 20.70 19.83 -29.35
N GLU A 536 21.57 20.04 -28.35
CA GLU A 536 21.20 20.06 -26.94
C GLU A 536 20.22 21.21 -26.64
N LEU A 537 19.18 20.94 -25.85
CA LEU A 537 18.14 21.93 -25.53
C LEU A 537 17.65 21.75 -24.09
N MET A 538 17.49 22.86 -23.37
CA MET A 538 16.69 22.92 -22.14
C MET A 538 15.42 23.72 -22.42
N ARG A 539 14.25 23.12 -22.16
CA ARG A 539 12.95 23.77 -22.33
C ARG A 539 12.21 23.84 -21.01
N VAL A 540 11.76 25.04 -20.66
CA VAL A 540 10.84 25.29 -19.54
C VAL A 540 9.51 25.78 -20.09
N GLN A 541 8.44 25.03 -19.81
CA GLN A 541 7.07 25.41 -20.14
C GLN A 541 6.25 25.57 -18.86
N ALA A 542 5.60 26.73 -18.74
CA ALA A 542 4.57 26.97 -17.74
C ALA A 542 3.20 27.06 -18.44
N GLN A 543 2.23 26.26 -18.00
CA GLN A 543 0.88 26.24 -18.56
C GLN A 543 0.12 27.57 -18.36
N LYS A 544 0.42 28.28 -17.28
CA LYS A 544 -0.23 29.54 -16.94
C LYS A 544 0.78 30.58 -16.42
N ASP A 545 1.04 30.58 -15.11
CA ASP A 545 1.90 31.57 -14.47
C ASP A 545 3.31 30.99 -14.28
N HIS A 546 4.34 31.76 -14.64
CA HIS A 546 5.75 31.47 -14.30
C HIS A 546 6.22 32.55 -13.31
N ILE A 547 6.51 32.15 -12.07
CA ILE A 547 7.06 33.05 -11.05
C ILE A 547 8.45 32.56 -10.65
N ALA A 548 9.47 33.40 -10.86
CA ALA A 548 10.84 33.15 -10.41
C ALA A 548 11.20 34.13 -9.28
N LEU A 549 11.44 33.61 -8.07
CA LEU A 549 11.88 34.37 -6.90
C LEU A 549 13.35 34.06 -6.59
N VAL A 550 14.23 35.05 -6.71
CA VAL A 550 15.65 34.94 -6.37
C VAL A 550 15.95 35.84 -5.18
N LYS A 551 16.38 35.26 -4.06
CA LYS A 551 16.56 35.99 -2.79
C LYS A 551 17.90 36.72 -2.64
N ASP A 552 18.89 36.40 -3.46
CA ASP A 552 20.24 37.01 -3.39
C ASP A 552 20.70 37.50 -4.76
N ARG A 553 21.17 36.59 -5.63
CA ARG A 553 21.77 36.96 -6.92
C ARG A 553 21.31 36.04 -8.04
N SER A 554 20.94 36.63 -9.18
CA SER A 554 20.72 35.94 -10.46
C SER A 554 21.79 36.36 -11.47
N VAL A 555 22.43 35.40 -12.14
CA VAL A 555 23.40 35.65 -13.21
C VAL A 555 22.97 34.84 -14.42
N VAL A 556 22.78 35.50 -15.56
CA VAL A 556 22.46 34.86 -16.84
C VAL A 556 23.60 35.14 -17.81
N THR A 557 24.18 34.09 -18.37
CA THR A 557 25.22 34.18 -19.40
C THR A 557 24.76 33.37 -20.61
N ILE A 558 24.81 33.97 -21.79
CA ILE A 558 24.42 33.34 -23.05
C ILE A 558 25.68 33.26 -23.92
N GLY A 559 26.07 32.03 -24.31
CA GLY A 559 27.25 31.76 -25.12
C GLY A 559 27.02 31.99 -26.62
N LEU A 560 28.11 32.06 -27.38
CA LEU A 560 28.13 32.16 -28.84
C LEU A 560 28.62 30.83 -29.40
N ASP A 561 27.71 29.91 -29.76
CA ASP A 561 28.04 28.74 -30.56
C ASP A 561 26.92 28.44 -31.57
N LYS A 562 27.33 27.74 -32.64
CA LYS A 562 26.73 27.56 -33.99
C LYS A 562 25.19 27.60 -34.17
N HIS A 563 24.85 28.13 -35.34
CA HIS A 563 23.51 28.50 -35.83
C HIS A 563 22.56 27.33 -36.08
N GLU A 564 21.41 27.37 -35.38
CA GLU A 564 20.22 26.61 -35.76
C GLU A 564 18.96 27.49 -35.72
N MET A 565 18.04 27.25 -36.65
CA MET A 565 16.74 27.91 -36.70
C MET A 565 15.85 27.37 -35.58
N VAL A 566 15.38 28.24 -34.68
CA VAL A 566 14.44 27.85 -33.62
C VAL A 566 13.01 27.92 -34.17
N GLU A 567 12.32 26.78 -34.22
CA GLU A 567 10.87 26.75 -34.47
C GLU A 567 10.10 27.14 -33.20
N THR A 568 9.59 28.37 -33.15
CA THR A 568 8.64 28.80 -32.11
C THR A 568 7.20 28.47 -32.50
N PHE A 569 6.54 27.60 -31.73
CA PHE A 569 5.09 27.36 -31.84
C PHE A 569 4.29 28.35 -30.98
N LYS A 570 3.43 29.15 -31.62
CA LYS A 570 2.25 29.78 -31.03
C LYS A 570 1.05 29.43 -31.89
N GLY A 571 -0.11 29.23 -31.26
CA GLY A 571 -1.37 28.93 -31.97
C GLY A 571 -1.58 29.74 -33.25
N ASN A 572 -1.96 29.03 -34.32
CA ASN A 572 -2.42 29.47 -35.64
C ASN A 572 -1.66 30.58 -36.39
N SER A 573 -0.42 30.92 -36.04
CA SER A 573 0.39 31.85 -36.86
C SER A 573 1.87 31.52 -36.78
N GLU A 574 2.44 30.97 -37.86
CA GLU A 574 3.88 30.81 -38.03
C GLU A 574 4.54 32.19 -38.17
N ILE A 575 5.41 32.55 -37.24
CA ILE A 575 6.42 33.59 -37.45
C ILE A 575 7.76 32.87 -37.43
N LYS A 576 8.36 32.69 -38.61
CA LYS A 576 9.75 32.27 -38.77
C LYS A 576 10.58 33.54 -38.80
N GLU A 577 11.20 33.90 -37.68
CA GLU A 577 12.22 34.94 -37.64
C GLU A 577 13.58 34.33 -37.37
N ASP A 578 14.58 34.83 -38.10
CA ASP A 578 15.98 34.41 -38.01
C ASP A 578 16.57 34.92 -36.69
N VAL A 579 16.42 34.13 -35.63
CA VAL A 579 17.02 34.38 -34.32
C VAL A 579 18.46 33.90 -34.36
N LYS A 580 19.40 34.84 -34.32
CA LYS A 580 20.84 34.55 -34.35
C LYS A 580 21.33 33.95 -33.04
N ASP A 581 22.43 33.22 -33.10
CA ASP A 581 23.04 32.60 -31.90
C ASP A 581 23.51 33.62 -30.88
N GLY A 582 23.44 33.21 -29.62
CA GLY A 582 23.80 34.08 -28.49
C GLY A 582 22.86 35.27 -28.32
N SER A 583 21.67 35.26 -28.94
CA SER A 583 20.68 36.31 -28.79
C SER A 583 19.72 36.05 -27.64
N LEU A 584 19.31 37.13 -26.98
CA LEU A 584 18.14 37.15 -26.11
C LEU A 584 16.98 37.74 -26.93
N TRP A 585 15.96 36.93 -27.20
CA TRP A 585 14.75 37.35 -27.91
C TRP A 585 13.55 37.34 -26.96
N GLU A 586 12.86 38.47 -26.83
CA GLU A 586 11.71 38.62 -25.94
C GLU A 586 10.53 39.22 -26.70
N VAL A 587 9.36 38.57 -26.64
CA VAL A 587 8.11 39.10 -27.21
C VAL A 587 7.10 39.29 -26.09
N ILE A 588 6.78 40.56 -25.80
CA ILE A 588 5.93 40.93 -24.66
C ILE A 588 4.66 41.58 -25.19
N LYS A 589 3.51 40.95 -24.90
CA LYS A 589 2.21 41.37 -25.46
C LYS A 589 1.59 42.57 -24.74
N ALA A 590 1.89 42.76 -23.46
CA ALA A 590 1.25 43.77 -22.62
C ALA A 590 2.27 44.85 -22.23
N ASN A 591 2.88 44.73 -21.05
CA ASN A 591 3.78 45.74 -20.52
C ASN A 591 5.10 45.15 -20.02
N VAL A 592 6.14 45.99 -20.04
CA VAL A 592 7.39 45.78 -19.34
C VAL A 592 7.53 46.87 -18.30
N THR A 593 7.78 46.50 -17.05
CA THR A 593 8.08 47.45 -15.99
C THR A 593 9.39 47.01 -15.34
N ARG A 594 10.40 47.88 -15.39
CA ARG A 594 11.70 47.68 -14.73
C ARG A 594 11.88 48.79 -13.72
N ILE A 595 12.02 48.41 -12.44
CA ILE A 595 12.23 49.35 -11.33
C ILE A 595 13.54 48.97 -10.66
N ILE A 596 14.44 49.93 -10.54
CA ILE A 596 15.69 49.81 -9.77
C ILE A 596 15.51 50.74 -8.57
N ASN A 597 15.29 50.15 -7.40
CA ASN A 597 15.10 50.93 -6.17
C ASN A 597 16.42 51.58 -5.72
N GLU A 598 17.51 50.82 -5.81
CA GLU A 598 18.85 51.24 -5.39
C GLU A 598 19.90 50.71 -6.39
N GLY A 599 20.96 51.49 -6.61
CA GLY A 599 22.05 51.14 -7.52
C GLY A 599 22.00 51.83 -8.89
N ASN A 600 22.74 51.27 -9.85
CA ASN A 600 22.97 51.85 -11.17
C ASN A 600 22.38 50.94 -12.27
N HIS A 601 21.98 51.54 -13.39
CA HIS A 601 21.74 50.83 -14.64
C HIS A 601 22.86 51.16 -15.62
N GLU A 602 23.70 50.18 -15.95
CA GLU A 602 24.75 50.32 -16.95
C GLU A 602 24.42 49.47 -18.19
N PHE A 603 24.50 50.09 -19.37
CA PHE A 603 24.31 49.42 -20.65
C PHE A 603 25.46 49.79 -21.58
N THR A 604 26.15 48.79 -22.12
CA THR A 604 27.32 48.99 -23.00
C THR A 604 27.25 48.04 -24.19
N ILE A 605 27.33 48.59 -25.40
CA ILE A 605 27.56 47.84 -26.64
C ILE A 605 29.02 48.01 -27.04
N LYS A 606 29.83 46.96 -26.89
CA LYS A 606 31.25 47.00 -27.27
C LYS A 606 31.45 47.02 -28.79
N LYS A 607 30.55 46.36 -29.53
CA LYS A 607 30.58 46.25 -30.99
C LYS A 607 29.16 46.03 -31.52
N GLY A 608 28.77 46.81 -32.53
CA GLY A 608 27.43 46.75 -33.14
C GLY A 608 26.67 48.06 -32.98
N ASP A 609 25.39 48.01 -33.36
CA ASP A 609 24.49 49.17 -33.38
C ASP A 609 23.35 49.00 -32.37
N GLU A 610 22.86 50.10 -31.80
CA GLU A 610 21.60 50.15 -31.08
C GLU A 610 20.52 50.78 -31.98
N LYS A 611 19.33 50.17 -32.02
CA LYS A 611 18.17 50.74 -32.72
C LYS A 611 16.94 50.75 -31.82
N LEU A 612 16.46 51.94 -31.50
CA LEU A 612 15.17 52.17 -30.84
C LEU A 612 14.13 52.64 -31.88
N LYS A 613 13.03 51.90 -32.04
CA LYS A 613 11.91 52.28 -32.92
C LYS A 613 10.60 52.19 -32.15
N LEU A 614 9.88 53.31 -32.06
CA LEU A 614 8.49 53.37 -31.58
C LEU A 614 7.58 53.54 -32.80
N GLU A 615 6.73 52.57 -33.09
CA GLU A 615 5.82 52.65 -34.25
C GLU A 615 4.64 53.57 -33.98
N THR A 616 4.14 53.56 -32.74
CA THR A 616 3.08 54.44 -32.25
C THR A 616 3.38 54.84 -30.81
N GLY A 617 2.75 55.92 -30.34
CA GLY A 617 2.90 56.41 -28.96
C GLY A 617 3.93 57.52 -28.80
N SER A 618 4.41 57.71 -27.57
CA SER A 618 5.33 58.78 -27.19
C SER A 618 6.47 58.27 -26.32
N GLN A 619 7.58 59.01 -26.30
CA GLN A 619 8.71 58.78 -25.39
C GLN A 619 8.81 59.97 -24.44
N THR A 620 8.87 59.70 -23.13
CA THR A 620 9.18 60.70 -22.10
C THR A 620 10.50 60.33 -21.43
N LEU A 621 11.41 61.30 -21.29
CA LEU A 621 12.68 61.15 -20.58
C LEU A 621 12.79 62.25 -19.52
N GLU A 622 12.78 61.86 -18.25
CA GLU A 622 12.95 62.76 -17.11
C GLU A 622 14.29 62.47 -16.42
N ILE A 623 15.14 63.48 -16.28
CA ILE A 623 16.45 63.38 -15.64
C ILE A 623 16.54 64.51 -14.60
N LYS A 624 16.71 64.14 -13.33
CA LYS A 624 16.69 65.10 -12.21
C LYS A 624 18.01 65.84 -11.99
N LYS A 625 19.12 65.23 -12.42
CA LYS A 625 20.47 65.79 -12.34
C LYS A 625 20.98 66.04 -13.76
N ASP A 626 22.14 65.47 -14.09
CA ASP A 626 22.85 65.78 -15.33
C ASP A 626 22.53 64.79 -16.44
N LYS A 627 22.43 65.30 -17.67
CA LYS A 627 22.45 64.52 -18.90
C LYS A 627 23.68 64.93 -19.72
N THR A 628 24.66 64.06 -19.80
CA THR A 628 25.81 64.23 -20.69
C THR A 628 25.61 63.36 -21.93
N GLN A 629 25.79 63.93 -23.12
CA GLN A 629 25.76 63.21 -24.39
C GLN A 629 26.96 63.59 -25.24
N THR A 630 27.81 62.63 -25.54
CA THR A 630 28.95 62.78 -26.44
C THR A 630 28.65 62.03 -27.74
N ILE A 631 28.81 62.70 -28.87
CA ILE A 631 28.61 62.10 -30.20
C ILE A 631 29.85 62.43 -31.01
N GLU A 632 30.70 61.44 -31.26
CA GLU A 632 31.90 61.60 -32.08
C GLU A 632 31.56 61.66 -33.58
N GLY A 633 30.48 60.99 -33.96
CA GLY A 633 29.95 60.99 -35.32
C GLY A 633 28.95 62.11 -35.61
N LYS A 634 28.06 61.87 -36.57
CA LYS A 634 27.02 62.82 -36.97
C LYS A 634 25.79 62.71 -36.07
N HIS A 635 25.36 63.82 -35.49
CA HIS A 635 24.03 63.96 -34.90
C HIS A 635 23.06 64.58 -35.93
N THR A 636 21.97 63.89 -36.26
CA THR A 636 20.87 64.45 -37.08
C THR A 636 19.57 64.40 -36.28
N LYS A 637 18.87 65.54 -36.17
CA LYS A 637 17.55 65.64 -35.56
C LYS A 637 16.56 66.13 -36.61
N THR A 638 15.52 65.35 -36.88
CA THR A 638 14.44 65.69 -37.82
C THR A 638 13.12 65.73 -37.06
N ILE A 639 12.41 66.84 -37.15
CA ILE A 639 11.20 67.11 -36.36
C ILE A 639 10.16 67.66 -37.32
N THR A 640 9.02 67.00 -37.40
CA THR A 640 7.88 67.43 -38.22
C THR A 640 6.95 68.39 -37.48
N GLY A 641 6.91 68.28 -36.16
CA GLY A 641 6.21 69.20 -35.25
C GLY A 641 7.10 70.32 -34.70
N ASN A 642 6.83 70.74 -33.47
CA ASN A 642 7.58 71.80 -32.80
C ASN A 642 8.83 71.24 -32.09
N ASP A 643 9.92 72.03 -32.12
CA ASP A 643 11.09 71.82 -31.26
C ASP A 643 11.21 73.01 -30.30
N ALA A 644 11.18 72.75 -28.99
CA ALA A 644 11.26 73.78 -27.97
C ALA A 644 12.32 73.41 -26.93
N THR A 645 13.20 74.36 -26.64
CA THR A 645 14.17 74.26 -25.53
C THR A 645 13.92 75.39 -24.55
N THR A 646 13.74 75.06 -23.27
CA THR A 646 13.54 76.04 -22.19
C THR A 646 14.60 75.83 -21.12
N VAL A 647 15.45 76.83 -20.90
CA VAL A 647 16.42 76.87 -19.79
C VAL A 647 15.85 77.82 -18.74
N LYS A 648 15.40 77.30 -17.60
CA LYS A 648 14.78 78.12 -16.53
C LYS A 648 15.80 78.95 -15.77
N THR A 649 16.97 78.37 -15.52
CA THR A 649 18.09 78.97 -14.79
C THR A 649 19.40 78.49 -15.41
N GLY A 650 20.39 79.38 -15.53
CA GLY A 650 21.68 79.08 -16.15
C GLY A 650 21.78 79.53 -17.61
N ASP A 651 22.86 79.11 -18.28
CA ASP A 651 23.23 79.57 -19.61
C ASP A 651 22.96 78.53 -20.70
N MET A 652 22.65 79.00 -21.91
CA MET A 652 22.68 78.18 -23.11
C MET A 652 23.86 78.61 -23.97
N THR A 653 24.81 77.70 -24.21
CA THR A 653 26.00 77.96 -25.04
C THR A 653 25.96 77.12 -26.31
N ILE A 654 26.20 77.76 -27.46
CA ILE A 654 26.47 77.09 -28.73
C ILE A 654 27.89 77.50 -29.14
N ASP A 655 28.84 76.58 -28.97
CA ASP A 655 30.24 76.78 -29.37
C ASP A 655 30.58 75.87 -30.57
N VAL A 656 30.97 76.49 -31.68
CA VAL A 656 31.41 75.80 -32.91
C VAL A 656 32.83 76.22 -33.21
N LYS A 657 33.80 75.45 -32.70
CA LYS A 657 35.24 75.77 -32.81
C LYS A 657 35.76 75.88 -34.24
N ALA A 658 35.19 75.11 -35.15
CA ALA A 658 35.48 75.15 -36.59
C ALA A 658 34.20 74.79 -37.37
N GLY A 659 33.95 75.49 -38.48
CA GLY A 659 32.76 75.29 -39.31
C GLY A 659 31.84 76.51 -39.34
N LYS A 660 30.53 76.29 -39.53
CA LYS A 660 29.53 77.36 -39.65
C LYS A 660 28.28 77.06 -38.82
N VAL A 661 27.71 78.09 -38.21
CA VAL A 661 26.34 78.08 -37.69
C VAL A 661 25.43 78.67 -38.76
N THR A 662 24.32 78.00 -39.07
CA THR A 662 23.34 78.49 -40.04
C THR A 662 21.95 78.32 -39.48
N MET A 663 21.25 79.44 -39.28
CA MET A 663 19.83 79.47 -38.91
C MET A 663 19.04 79.96 -40.12
N LYS A 664 18.03 79.19 -40.53
CA LYS A 664 17.14 79.53 -41.65
C LYS A 664 15.70 79.34 -41.20
N ALA A 665 14.85 80.32 -41.47
CA ALA A 665 13.42 80.25 -41.27
C ALA A 665 12.72 80.96 -42.44
N MET A 666 11.56 80.48 -42.86
CA MET A 666 10.78 81.13 -43.93
C MET A 666 9.98 82.33 -43.43
N GLN A 667 9.61 82.35 -42.14
CA GLN A 667 8.76 83.40 -41.57
C GLN A 667 9.60 84.49 -40.86
N SER A 668 10.32 84.12 -39.79
CA SER A 668 11.21 85.05 -39.11
C SER A 668 12.23 84.34 -38.22
N ILE A 669 13.34 85.01 -37.93
CA ILE A 669 14.27 84.69 -36.86
C ILE A 669 14.27 85.88 -35.90
N GLU A 670 13.98 85.68 -34.62
CA GLU A 670 13.92 86.75 -33.63
C GLU A 670 14.83 86.46 -32.46
N LEU A 671 15.77 87.37 -32.19
CA LEU A 671 16.63 87.37 -31.02
C LEU A 671 16.10 88.42 -30.05
N LYS A 672 15.79 88.05 -28.81
CA LYS A 672 15.19 88.93 -27.80
C LYS A 672 15.97 88.87 -26.48
N VAL A 673 16.20 90.05 -25.90
CA VAL A 673 16.72 90.22 -24.53
C VAL A 673 15.86 91.28 -23.84
N GLY A 674 14.96 90.86 -22.93
CA GLY A 674 13.99 91.76 -22.32
C GLY A 674 13.13 92.49 -23.38
N GLN A 675 13.19 93.84 -23.38
CA GLN A 675 12.48 94.69 -24.35
C GLN A 675 13.25 94.92 -25.66
N SER A 676 14.51 94.48 -25.75
CA SER A 676 15.35 94.64 -26.94
C SER A 676 15.22 93.42 -27.86
N SER A 677 15.17 93.65 -29.16
CA SER A 677 15.08 92.59 -30.16
C SER A 677 15.76 92.90 -31.49
N ILE A 678 16.22 91.84 -32.15
CA ILE A 678 16.60 91.82 -33.56
C ILE A 678 15.71 90.79 -34.24
N LYS A 679 14.82 91.24 -35.12
CA LYS A 679 13.91 90.40 -35.88
C LYS A 679 14.28 90.44 -37.36
N LEU A 680 14.63 89.29 -37.92
CA LEU A 680 14.86 89.08 -39.35
C LEU A 680 13.61 88.47 -39.95
N GLU A 681 13.08 89.11 -40.98
CA GLU A 681 11.96 88.69 -41.81
C GLU A 681 12.44 88.66 -43.27
N PRO A 682 11.81 87.91 -44.19
CA PRO A 682 12.29 87.73 -45.56
C PRO A 682 12.63 89.02 -46.32
N THR A 683 11.95 90.12 -45.98
CA THR A 683 12.11 91.43 -46.63
C THR A 683 12.46 92.57 -45.66
N LYS A 684 12.62 92.31 -44.36
CA LYS A 684 12.79 93.35 -43.33
C LYS A 684 13.67 92.87 -42.18
N ILE A 685 14.61 93.71 -41.77
CA ILE A 685 15.31 93.54 -40.49
C ILE A 685 14.84 94.66 -39.55
N THR A 686 14.30 94.29 -38.39
CA THR A 686 13.86 95.23 -37.36
C THR A 686 14.81 95.12 -36.17
N ILE A 687 15.46 96.22 -35.81
CA ILE A 687 16.25 96.33 -34.58
C ILE A 687 15.50 97.27 -33.63
N LYS A 688 15.12 96.79 -32.44
CA LYS A 688 14.40 97.55 -31.43
C LYS A 688 15.16 97.47 -30.11
N SER A 689 15.47 98.61 -29.50
CA SER A 689 16.11 98.70 -28.18
C SER A 689 15.88 100.08 -27.58
N MET A 690 16.04 100.24 -26.27
CA MET A 690 16.04 101.57 -25.63
C MET A 690 17.25 102.41 -26.08
N ASN A 691 18.40 101.75 -26.22
CA ASN A 691 19.61 102.31 -26.80
C ASN A 691 20.15 101.34 -27.85
N ILE A 692 20.49 101.89 -29.02
CA ILE A 692 21.24 101.18 -30.06
C ILE A 692 22.56 101.93 -30.21
N ASP A 693 23.67 101.28 -29.86
CA ASP A 693 25.01 101.79 -30.12
C ASP A 693 25.59 101.01 -31.31
N ALA A 694 25.67 101.66 -32.47
CA ALA A 694 26.19 101.08 -33.70
C ALA A 694 27.50 101.79 -34.07
N LYS A 695 28.63 101.19 -33.69
CA LYS A 695 29.99 101.67 -33.98
C LYS A 695 30.63 100.80 -35.04
N ALA A 696 31.34 101.42 -35.97
CA ALA A 696 32.20 100.72 -36.92
C ALA A 696 33.61 101.32 -36.84
N ASP A 697 34.63 100.46 -36.77
CA ASP A 697 36.02 100.89 -36.61
C ASP A 697 36.63 101.50 -37.89
N LEU A 698 36.04 101.22 -39.05
CA LEU A 698 36.57 101.65 -40.35
C LEU A 698 35.54 102.40 -41.19
N LYS A 699 34.36 101.80 -41.42
CA LYS A 699 33.26 102.40 -42.17
C LYS A 699 31.94 101.73 -41.80
N ALA A 700 30.90 102.52 -41.54
CA ALA A 700 29.52 102.05 -41.49
C ALA A 700 28.76 102.67 -42.67
N ASP A 701 28.32 101.84 -43.61
CA ASP A 701 27.47 102.29 -44.72
C ASP A 701 26.02 101.89 -44.45
N PHE A 702 25.14 102.89 -44.45
CA PHE A 702 23.70 102.69 -44.47
C PHE A 702 23.18 103.24 -45.80
N SER A 703 22.82 102.34 -46.72
CA SER A 703 22.36 102.70 -48.06
C SER A 703 21.12 101.91 -48.43
N GLY A 704 20.12 102.59 -48.98
CA GLY A 704 18.94 102.00 -49.58
C GLY A 704 18.32 103.00 -50.56
N LEU A 705 17.34 102.57 -51.36
CA LEU A 705 16.57 103.45 -52.24
C LEU A 705 15.99 104.68 -51.49
N MET A 706 15.73 104.51 -50.18
CA MET A 706 15.38 105.58 -49.27
C MET A 706 15.98 105.29 -47.89
N THR A 707 16.68 106.26 -47.31
CA THR A 707 17.21 106.17 -45.94
C THR A 707 16.61 107.29 -45.11
N ASN A 708 15.85 106.94 -44.07
CA ASN A 708 15.19 107.91 -43.19
C ASN A 708 15.82 107.85 -41.79
N ILE A 709 16.40 108.96 -41.35
CA ILE A 709 16.89 109.14 -39.98
C ILE A 709 16.01 110.18 -39.31
N LYS A 710 15.27 109.78 -38.28
CA LYS A 710 14.32 110.63 -37.54
C LYS A 710 14.59 110.51 -36.05
N ALA A 711 14.73 111.65 -35.36
CA ALA A 711 14.83 111.71 -33.90
C ALA A 711 13.69 112.58 -33.36
N SER A 712 13.04 112.13 -32.28
CA SER A 712 11.88 112.83 -31.70
C SER A 712 12.26 114.02 -30.82
N ALA A 713 13.51 114.09 -30.35
CA ALA A 713 14.03 115.19 -29.55
C ALA A 713 15.22 115.87 -30.23
N ILE A 714 16.36 115.18 -30.32
CA ILE A 714 17.59 115.74 -30.90
C ILE A 714 18.26 114.68 -31.79
N LEU A 715 18.52 115.05 -33.04
CA LEU A 715 19.43 114.32 -33.92
C LEU A 715 20.78 115.04 -33.91
N VAL A 716 21.85 114.34 -33.52
CA VAL A 716 23.21 114.87 -33.57
C VAL A 716 24.02 114.07 -34.59
N LEU A 717 24.31 114.68 -35.74
CA LEU A 717 25.32 114.20 -36.68
C LEU A 717 26.61 114.99 -36.44
N LYS A 718 27.71 114.29 -36.16
CA LYS A 718 29.03 114.91 -35.92
C LYS A 718 30.09 114.15 -36.70
N GLY A 719 30.94 114.89 -37.41
CA GLY A 719 32.13 114.40 -38.09
C GLY A 719 33.04 115.57 -38.47
N ALA A 720 34.31 115.29 -38.78
CA ALA A 720 35.25 116.32 -39.27
C ALA A 720 34.77 116.94 -40.60
N LEU A 721 34.01 116.17 -41.39
CA LEU A 721 33.27 116.64 -42.55
C LEU A 721 31.93 115.91 -42.61
N THR A 722 30.83 116.64 -42.53
CA THR A 722 29.47 116.11 -42.72
C THR A 722 28.93 116.69 -44.02
N LYS A 723 28.80 115.85 -45.06
CA LYS A 723 28.11 116.22 -46.30
C LYS A 723 26.66 115.75 -46.22
N ILE A 724 25.74 116.70 -46.18
CA ILE A 724 24.30 116.48 -46.36
C ILE A 724 24.00 116.99 -47.76
N ASN A 725 23.55 116.12 -48.65
CA ASN A 725 23.11 116.47 -50.00
C ASN A 725 21.61 116.26 -50.12
#